data_AF-A0A9P3C1S8-F1
#
_entry.id   AF-A0A9P3C1S8-F1
#
_cell.length_a   1.000
_cell.length_b   1.000
_cell.length_c   1.000
_cell.angle_alpha   90.00
_cell.angle_beta   90.00
_cell.angle_gamma   90.00
#
_symmetry.space_group_name_H-M   'P 1'
#
loop_
_entity.id
_entity.type
_entity.pdbx_description
1 polymer ?
#
loop_
_entity_poly.entity_id
_entity_poly.type
_entity_poly.pdbx_seq_one_letter_code
_entity_poly.pdbx_strand_id
1 'polypeptide(L)'
;MCAFLILSAFELETITLRGSVASNLYNRTTPTDIVSIPTTKFGKQIQRRQLDLPEYAASFVNYKALKKLIKQLSATPKLPAQATVAGQDAPDAQAALRANKEVFFFRLEREIEKVNTFYLQKESEFSLRLKTLLDKKRVVQSRAVSHSKVPANFVALIEGFQQFDGDLNKLQQFVAINETAMSKILKKWDKTSKSRMKELYLHRAVEVQPCFNRDVLRDLSDRATTARLELEAWAEGENIQFDTARPADRVGPPFGTDEEDLDAQILQSATTGNLQTLREWTAKLHTAPDARDRATRAFLSAINEYSDEVLVVLLESGLVDINAEDDINERNCLHEAAISGRDFVFKTGISAGVDVSRSDVYGRIPLHYACMHGRVDMVRELLAAGPDTVDTADHNNFTPLIHSIVKDQLACAEQLLQHNARIGPASESDHIPLNLACQHGSIPIVKMLLERNAQLLPDAEGLYPQHMVARASQPPELLLLLKQHGADMDQRDKLYQWTPLFHAASEGCVNCLRTLLELGVDASAVDEKGLSAMYYAAWEGHLECMLLLWSHRSESQSAQKPLDILNGLRLQEPSSTTMNHEIAASGDMDTADGIPDLSLPPPIIPLRRYGHNFLDKKVFVQILFEPGSTGSLCFDQAGRHPAARLTISSKLSDLIPRTIMLPIQEDSRTISFHVDNLESFAVDFEVFPTFGSKVIAKSVALPTVFRAEKSSTGSCTLPLFDPRLRSIGQLRFGFQVIKPYHGDPLEITHFATYWKATSALDSEHNGLVTGSSLSGDHVQLFVQLTRDGIPVLYPRFTIQHHSVEIPICHLSFNEFKSVGAERGVNQAETIQFLQENATNSIAQTHRLLAASFFSLREVLRHLPISVSVNLSILYPSPAEEQDLNMTSLADVNSFADAILTEVFDHARVARDHNPDFLRSVVFTSYNHNICTALNWKQPNFPVLLCNDLGQIRDLARDIGSLPDIDSSGRASMSIKESARIAQSNNFMGLICRSSLLNVVPALVETIKGLGLVLVADTSDEDEEPERKNPLAAADTMGVAEWAYRMPDGVNGVMKANGILRFNDMIDM
;
A
#
# COMPACT_ATOMS: atom_id res chain seq x y z
N MET A 1 -35.34 11.28 51.88
CA MET A 1 -36.54 12.13 51.86
C MET A 1 -37.16 11.95 50.49
N CYS A 2 -38.04 10.96 50.29
CA CYS A 2 -39.46 11.01 50.64
C CYS A 2 -40.11 12.30 50.12
N ALA A 3 -41.16 12.31 49.31
CA ALA A 3 -42.03 11.27 48.77
C ALA A 3 -42.98 12.02 47.80
N PHE A 4 -43.79 11.44 46.91
CA PHE A 4 -44.92 10.52 47.12
C PHE A 4 -45.81 10.72 45.85
N LEU A 5 -46.63 9.83 45.29
CA LEU A 5 -47.24 8.50 45.58
C LEU A 5 -48.26 8.35 44.38
N ILE A 6 -48.55 7.19 43.77
CA ILE A 6 -49.67 6.28 44.12
C ILE A 6 -50.05 5.40 42.91
N LEU A 7 -49.98 4.06 43.11
CA LEU A 7 -50.88 2.95 42.71
C LEU A 7 -51.27 2.73 41.22
N SER A 8 -51.50 1.52 40.69
CA SER A 8 -51.35 0.10 41.09
C SER A 8 -51.97 -0.81 40.00
N ALA A 9 -51.61 -2.11 40.03
CA ALA A 9 -52.40 -3.30 39.62
C ALA A 9 -52.34 -3.76 38.13
N PHE A 10 -51.70 -4.92 37.83
CA PHE A 10 -52.26 -6.31 37.69
C PHE A 10 -53.11 -6.47 36.40
N GLU A 11 -52.80 -7.31 35.40
CA GLU A 11 -52.72 -8.79 35.30
C GLU A 11 -51.99 -9.17 33.98
N LEU A 12 -51.06 -10.14 33.97
CA LEU A 12 -51.21 -11.51 33.43
C LEU A 12 -51.74 -11.62 31.98
N GLU A 13 -50.83 -11.82 31.02
CA GLU A 13 -51.07 -12.82 29.97
C GLU A 13 -49.77 -13.42 29.43
N THR A 14 -49.85 -14.70 29.16
CA THR A 14 -48.78 -15.69 29.17
C THR A 14 -48.38 -16.05 27.74
N ILE A 15 -47.07 -16.06 27.47
CA ILE A 15 -46.32 -16.99 26.59
C ILE A 15 -47.02 -17.45 25.29
N THR A 16 -46.42 -17.10 24.15
CA THR A 16 -46.08 -18.12 23.14
C THR A 16 -44.89 -17.69 22.28
N LEU A 17 -43.75 -18.36 22.53
CA LEU A 17 -42.59 -18.43 21.66
C LEU A 17 -42.98 -19.04 20.31
N ARG A 18 -42.67 -18.35 19.20
CA ARG A 18 -42.24 -18.99 17.95
C ARG A 18 -41.15 -18.16 17.30
N GLY A 19 -39.97 -18.74 17.21
CA GLY A 19 -38.81 -18.19 16.54
C GLY A 19 -39.07 -17.99 15.05
N SER A 20 -38.58 -16.87 14.54
CA SER A 20 -38.46 -16.61 13.11
C SER A 20 -37.09 -15.97 12.85
N VAL A 21 -36.19 -16.81 12.35
CA VAL A 21 -35.20 -16.55 11.30
C VAL A 21 -34.91 -15.07 11.03
N ALA A 22 -33.83 -14.56 11.61
CA ALA A 22 -33.17 -13.33 11.19
C ALA A 22 -31.75 -13.69 10.70
N SER A 23 -31.69 -14.36 9.55
CA SER A 23 -30.46 -14.67 8.81
C SER A 23 -30.68 -14.26 7.36
N ASN A 24 -30.55 -12.96 7.09
CA ASN A 24 -30.41 -12.35 5.75
C ASN A 24 -30.50 -10.83 5.90
N LEU A 25 -29.36 -10.14 6.10
CA LEU A 25 -29.17 -8.70 5.81
C LEU A 25 -27.72 -8.26 6.05
N TYR A 26 -26.74 -9.01 5.54
CA TYR A 26 -25.36 -8.53 5.37
C TYR A 26 -24.77 -9.17 4.11
N ASN A 27 -25.16 -8.65 2.95
CA ASN A 27 -24.40 -8.71 1.69
C ASN A 27 -25.17 -7.95 0.60
N ARG A 28 -25.15 -6.62 0.69
CA ARG A 28 -25.32 -5.74 -0.47
C ARG A 28 -24.27 -4.64 -0.41
N THR A 29 -23.01 -5.04 -0.54
CA THR A 29 -22.01 -4.15 -1.14
C THR A 29 -22.20 -4.24 -2.65
N THR A 30 -22.86 -3.23 -3.22
CA THR A 30 -22.81 -2.97 -4.65
C THR A 30 -21.35 -2.76 -5.06
N PRO A 31 -20.88 -3.32 -6.19
CA PRO A 31 -19.55 -3.04 -6.69
C PRO A 31 -19.56 -1.62 -7.25
N THR A 32 -19.09 -0.66 -6.47
CA THR A 32 -18.75 0.66 -7.01
C THR A 32 -17.45 0.53 -7.80
N ASP A 33 -17.45 1.18 -8.96
CA ASP A 33 -16.49 0.98 -10.05
C ASP A 33 -15.03 1.16 -9.62
N ILE A 34 -14.29 0.10 -9.89
CA ILE A 34 -12.84 -0.10 -9.69
C ILE A 34 -12.10 0.79 -10.70
N VAL A 35 -11.30 1.75 -10.20
CA VAL A 35 -10.23 2.39 -10.97
C VAL A 35 -9.09 1.38 -11.13
N SER A 36 -8.64 1.22 -12.36
CA SER A 36 -7.60 0.27 -12.79
C SER A 36 -6.20 0.74 -12.39
N ILE A 37 -5.62 0.13 -11.37
CA ILE A 37 -4.15 0.02 -11.17
C ILE A 37 -3.71 -1.38 -11.64
N PRO A 38 -2.42 -1.59 -11.94
CA PRO A 38 -1.96 -2.10 -13.24
C PRO A 38 -2.61 -3.44 -13.59
N THR A 39 -3.13 -3.55 -14.82
CA THR A 39 -3.83 -4.74 -15.32
C THR A 39 -2.90 -5.96 -15.45
N THR A 40 -2.60 -6.61 -14.32
CA THR A 40 -2.03 -7.94 -14.30
C THR A 40 -3.01 -8.90 -14.99
N LYS A 41 -2.51 -9.78 -15.85
CA LYS A 41 -3.32 -10.90 -16.35
C LYS A 41 -3.72 -11.75 -15.14
N PHE A 42 -4.95 -11.59 -14.64
CA PHE A 42 -5.52 -12.17 -13.41
C PHE A 42 -5.06 -13.60 -13.01
N GLY A 43 -4.77 -14.49 -13.97
CA GLY A 43 -4.18 -15.79 -13.69
C GLY A 43 -2.80 -15.72 -12.99
N LYS A 44 -1.96 -14.74 -13.35
CA LYS A 44 -0.67 -14.45 -12.69
C LYS A 44 -0.88 -13.95 -11.24
N GLN A 45 -1.96 -13.23 -10.97
CA GLN A 45 -2.27 -12.70 -9.63
C GLN A 45 -2.70 -13.80 -8.64
N ILE A 46 -3.52 -14.78 -9.08
CA ILE A 46 -3.84 -15.95 -8.26
C ILE A 46 -2.57 -16.76 -7.99
N GLN A 47 -1.72 -16.95 -9.00
CA GLN A 47 -0.47 -17.68 -8.84
C GLN A 47 0.44 -17.00 -7.83
N ARG A 48 0.62 -15.68 -7.92
CA ARG A 48 1.36 -14.90 -6.92
C ARG A 48 0.85 -15.16 -5.50
N ARG A 49 -0.47 -15.07 -5.29
CA ARG A 49 -1.06 -15.33 -3.97
C ARG A 49 -0.95 -16.78 -3.49
N GLN A 50 -0.94 -17.75 -4.41
CA GLN A 50 -0.72 -19.16 -4.08
C GLN A 50 0.72 -19.42 -3.64
N LEU A 51 1.67 -18.65 -4.18
CA LEU A 51 3.08 -18.74 -3.83
C LEU A 51 3.39 -18.17 -2.45
N ASP A 52 2.52 -17.30 -1.92
CA ASP A 52 2.60 -16.84 -0.52
C ASP A 52 2.40 -18.00 0.48
N LEU A 53 1.85 -19.14 0.05
CA LEU A 53 1.58 -20.34 0.87
C LEU A 53 2.12 -21.62 0.21
N PRO A 54 3.45 -21.79 0.14
CA PRO A 54 4.07 -22.91 -0.56
C PRO A 54 3.69 -24.27 0.05
N GLU A 55 3.48 -24.34 1.36
CA GLU A 55 3.01 -25.53 2.09
C GLU A 55 1.65 -26.06 1.59
N TYR A 56 0.79 -25.19 1.03
CA TYR A 56 -0.53 -25.56 0.54
C TYR A 56 -0.60 -25.63 -1.00
N ALA A 57 0.54 -25.48 -1.69
CA ALA A 57 0.63 -25.38 -3.15
C ALA A 57 -0.13 -26.52 -3.87
N ALA A 58 0.02 -27.76 -3.40
CA ALA A 58 -0.63 -28.93 -3.99
C ALA A 58 -2.16 -28.97 -3.80
N SER A 59 -2.66 -28.34 -2.74
CA SER A 59 -4.06 -28.37 -2.32
C SER A 59 -4.89 -27.25 -2.96
N PHE A 60 -4.26 -26.22 -3.54
CA PHE A 60 -4.97 -25.16 -4.23
C PHE A 60 -5.67 -25.64 -5.52
N VAL A 61 -6.72 -24.92 -5.90
CA VAL A 61 -7.41 -25.11 -7.18
C VAL A 61 -6.45 -24.91 -8.35
N ASN A 62 -6.37 -25.91 -9.26
CA ASN A 62 -5.55 -25.80 -10.46
C ASN A 62 -6.22 -24.92 -11.53
N TYR A 63 -6.19 -23.60 -11.31
CA TYR A 63 -6.81 -22.61 -12.18
C TYR A 63 -6.29 -22.66 -13.62
N LYS A 64 -5.00 -22.99 -13.82
CA LYS A 64 -4.37 -23.11 -15.15
C LYS A 64 -4.92 -24.30 -15.92
N ALA A 65 -5.06 -25.46 -15.29
CA ALA A 65 -5.64 -26.65 -15.89
C ALA A 65 -7.11 -26.42 -16.25
N LEU A 66 -7.91 -25.85 -15.35
CA LEU A 66 -9.31 -25.51 -15.63
C LEU A 66 -9.42 -24.50 -16.78
N LYS A 67 -8.59 -23.45 -16.81
CA LYS A 67 -8.56 -22.49 -17.91
C LYS A 67 -8.19 -23.16 -19.25
N LYS A 68 -7.24 -24.09 -19.26
CA LYS A 68 -6.86 -24.85 -20.46
C LYS A 68 -8.01 -25.74 -20.92
N LEU A 69 -8.71 -26.40 -19.99
CA LEU A 69 -9.89 -27.21 -20.25
C LEU A 69 -11.01 -26.36 -20.88
N ILE A 70 -11.32 -25.19 -20.33
CA ILE A 70 -12.31 -24.27 -20.94
C ILE A 70 -11.94 -23.94 -22.39
N LYS A 71 -10.65 -23.64 -22.66
CA LYS A 71 -10.18 -23.33 -24.01
C LYS A 71 -10.34 -24.53 -24.96
N GLN A 72 -10.03 -25.74 -24.49
CA GLN A 72 -10.19 -26.98 -25.26
C GLN A 72 -11.68 -27.26 -25.57
N LEU A 73 -12.55 -27.16 -24.57
CA LEU A 73 -14.00 -27.39 -24.73
C LEU A 73 -14.65 -26.34 -25.64
N SER A 74 -14.12 -25.09 -25.63
CA SER A 74 -14.56 -24.03 -26.54
C SER A 74 -14.02 -24.13 -27.97
N ALA A 75 -13.00 -24.95 -28.22
CA ALA A 75 -12.38 -25.14 -29.53
C ALA A 75 -13.06 -26.26 -30.36
N THR A 76 -14.15 -26.84 -29.85
CA THR A 76 -14.98 -27.80 -30.57
C THR A 76 -15.50 -27.14 -31.89
N PRO A 77 -15.36 -27.76 -33.07
CA PRO A 77 -15.50 -27.05 -34.35
C PRO A 77 -16.92 -26.49 -34.55
N LYS A 78 -17.01 -25.23 -35.00
CA LYS A 78 -18.22 -24.73 -35.67
C LYS A 78 -18.29 -25.42 -37.03
N LEU A 79 -19.16 -26.42 -37.19
CA LEU A 79 -19.45 -27.00 -38.50
C LEU A 79 -20.06 -25.90 -39.41
N PRO A 80 -19.61 -25.76 -40.66
CA PRO A 80 -20.18 -24.78 -41.58
C PRO A 80 -21.63 -25.14 -41.86
N ALA A 81 -22.52 -24.14 -41.80
CA ALA A 81 -23.88 -24.29 -42.25
C ALA A 81 -23.88 -24.46 -43.77
N GLN A 82 -24.08 -25.68 -44.26
CA GLN A 82 -24.52 -25.88 -45.64
C GLN A 82 -25.72 -26.80 -45.69
N ALA A 83 -26.70 -26.31 -46.44
CA ALA A 83 -28.03 -26.82 -46.61
C ALA A 83 -28.04 -28.26 -47.15
N THR A 84 -29.02 -29.02 -46.64
CA THR A 84 -29.76 -30.11 -47.32
C THR A 84 -28.93 -31.17 -48.05
N VAL A 85 -28.88 -32.40 -47.54
CA VAL A 85 -29.82 -33.51 -47.86
C VAL A 85 -29.59 -34.63 -46.84
N ALA A 86 -30.69 -35.30 -46.47
CA ALA A 86 -30.80 -36.33 -45.44
C ALA A 86 -29.83 -37.52 -45.59
N GLY A 87 -29.33 -38.01 -44.45
CA GLY A 87 -28.84 -39.39 -44.30
C GLY A 87 -27.53 -39.55 -43.54
N GLN A 88 -27.65 -39.79 -42.23
CA GLN A 88 -26.70 -40.49 -41.33
C GLN A 88 -25.56 -39.68 -40.67
N ASP A 89 -25.65 -39.65 -39.34
CA ASP A 89 -24.63 -39.42 -38.29
C ASP A 89 -23.87 -38.09 -38.22
N ALA A 90 -24.62 -36.98 -38.09
CA ALA A 90 -24.07 -35.74 -37.51
C ALA A 90 -24.27 -35.74 -35.98
N PRO A 91 -23.21 -35.64 -35.14
CA PRO A 91 -23.37 -35.61 -33.69
C PRO A 91 -24.14 -34.35 -33.27
N ASP A 92 -25.20 -34.56 -32.49
CA ASP A 92 -26.09 -33.53 -31.98
C ASP A 92 -25.29 -32.44 -31.23
N ALA A 93 -25.18 -31.25 -31.83
CA ALA A 93 -24.38 -30.14 -31.30
C ALA A 93 -24.82 -29.75 -29.87
N GLN A 94 -26.08 -30.01 -29.52
CA GLN A 94 -26.62 -29.77 -28.19
C GLN A 94 -26.19 -30.85 -27.18
N ALA A 95 -26.04 -32.10 -27.62
CA ALA A 95 -25.45 -33.17 -26.82
C ALA A 95 -23.95 -32.92 -26.56
N ALA A 96 -23.20 -32.43 -27.55
CA ALA A 96 -21.79 -32.07 -27.38
C ALA A 96 -21.59 -30.91 -26.38
N LEU A 97 -22.47 -29.90 -26.41
CA LEU A 97 -22.46 -28.80 -25.43
C LEU A 97 -22.81 -29.27 -24.01
N ARG A 98 -23.75 -30.21 -23.87
CA ARG A 98 -24.08 -30.84 -22.58
C ARG A 98 -22.92 -31.68 -22.05
N ALA A 99 -22.31 -32.50 -22.89
CA ALA A 99 -21.12 -33.28 -22.54
C ALA A 99 -19.94 -32.38 -22.14
N ASN A 100 -19.68 -31.31 -22.88
CA ASN A 100 -18.64 -30.33 -22.54
C ASN A 100 -18.92 -29.64 -21.20
N LYS A 101 -20.19 -29.33 -20.92
CA LYS A 101 -20.62 -28.79 -19.62
C LYS A 101 -20.35 -29.80 -18.50
N GLU A 102 -20.77 -31.04 -18.67
CA GLU A 102 -20.56 -32.11 -17.68
C GLU A 102 -19.08 -32.36 -17.40
N VAL A 103 -18.23 -32.39 -18.44
CA VAL A 103 -16.77 -32.56 -18.28
C VAL A 103 -16.14 -31.42 -17.47
N PHE A 104 -16.53 -30.17 -17.74
CA PHE A 104 -16.01 -29.03 -16.99
C PHE A 104 -16.44 -29.07 -15.52
N PHE A 105 -17.73 -29.25 -15.25
CA PHE A 105 -18.25 -29.27 -13.87
C PHE A 105 -17.76 -30.48 -13.08
N PHE A 106 -17.62 -31.65 -13.70
CA PHE A 106 -17.00 -32.81 -13.06
C PHE A 106 -15.55 -32.53 -12.64
N ARG A 107 -14.76 -31.88 -13.51
CA ARG A 107 -13.38 -31.50 -13.15
C ARG A 107 -13.35 -30.43 -12.07
N LEU A 108 -14.28 -29.47 -12.10
CA LEU A 108 -14.44 -28.43 -11.09
C LEU A 108 -14.79 -29.03 -9.73
N GLU A 109 -15.73 -29.97 -9.67
CA GLU A 109 -16.15 -30.68 -8.45
C GLU A 109 -15.00 -31.46 -7.83
N ARG A 110 -14.16 -32.12 -8.63
CA ARG A 110 -12.94 -32.76 -8.11
C ARG A 110 -11.95 -31.77 -7.50
N GLU A 111 -11.83 -30.57 -8.07
CA GLU A 111 -10.97 -29.53 -7.47
C GLU A 111 -11.59 -28.95 -6.20
N ILE A 112 -12.92 -28.83 -6.11
CA ILE A 112 -13.65 -28.44 -4.89
C ILE A 112 -13.45 -29.50 -3.80
N GLU A 113 -13.62 -30.79 -4.14
CA GLU A 113 -13.44 -31.90 -3.22
C GLU A 113 -12.02 -31.93 -2.65
N LYS A 114 -11.00 -31.79 -3.51
CA LYS A 114 -9.60 -31.70 -3.09
C LYS A 114 -9.36 -30.58 -2.07
N VAL A 115 -9.91 -29.39 -2.31
CA VAL A 115 -9.80 -28.23 -1.40
C VAL A 115 -10.50 -28.52 -0.07
N ASN A 116 -11.70 -29.12 -0.11
CA ASN A 116 -12.45 -29.48 1.08
C ASN A 116 -11.77 -30.55 1.93
N THR A 117 -11.24 -31.61 1.33
CA THR A 117 -10.54 -32.69 2.05
C THR A 117 -9.37 -32.12 2.83
N PHE A 118 -8.57 -31.26 2.18
CA PHE A 118 -7.46 -30.59 2.84
C PHE A 118 -7.92 -29.65 3.96
N TYR A 119 -8.96 -28.85 3.73
CA TYR A 119 -9.51 -27.95 4.73
C TYR A 119 -10.02 -28.70 5.97
N LEU A 120 -10.82 -29.76 5.80
CA LEU A 120 -11.37 -30.55 6.90
C LEU A 120 -10.26 -31.24 7.72
N GLN A 121 -9.21 -31.71 7.06
CA GLN A 121 -8.03 -32.25 7.74
C GLN A 121 -7.39 -31.17 8.63
N LYS A 122 -7.12 -29.98 8.09
CA LYS A 122 -6.52 -28.87 8.85
C LYS A 122 -7.42 -28.31 9.95
N GLU A 123 -8.72 -28.23 9.72
CA GLU A 123 -9.70 -27.86 10.76
C GLU A 123 -9.65 -28.82 11.96
N SER A 124 -9.58 -30.13 11.70
CA SER A 124 -9.51 -31.15 12.76
C SER A 124 -8.19 -31.08 13.55
N GLU A 125 -7.07 -30.89 12.86
CA GLU A 125 -5.73 -30.71 13.43
C GLU A 125 -5.70 -29.47 14.33
N PHE A 126 -6.20 -28.33 13.84
CA PHE A 126 -6.23 -27.08 14.59
C PHE A 126 -7.19 -27.15 15.78
N SER A 127 -8.34 -27.79 15.64
CA SER A 127 -9.29 -27.99 16.74
C SER A 127 -8.68 -28.81 17.88
N LEU A 128 -7.94 -29.88 17.54
CA LEU A 128 -7.23 -30.70 18.52
C LEU A 128 -6.11 -29.90 19.21
N ARG A 129 -5.29 -29.19 18.43
CA ARG A 129 -4.20 -28.37 18.96
C ARG A 129 -4.71 -27.28 19.90
N LEU A 130 -5.78 -26.56 19.53
CA LEU A 130 -6.37 -25.55 20.39
C LEU A 130 -6.91 -26.16 21.69
N LYS A 131 -7.53 -27.35 21.62
CA LYS A 131 -7.98 -28.05 22.83
C LYS A 131 -6.80 -28.36 23.76
N THR A 132 -5.69 -28.88 23.24
CA THR A 132 -4.48 -29.15 24.02
C THR A 132 -3.93 -27.88 24.66
N LEU A 133 -3.84 -26.77 23.93
CA LEU A 133 -3.39 -25.48 24.47
C LEU A 133 -4.32 -24.96 25.57
N LEU A 134 -5.64 -25.09 25.40
CA LEU A 134 -6.63 -24.68 26.40
C LEU A 134 -6.58 -25.54 27.67
N ASP A 135 -6.45 -26.86 27.53
CA ASP A 135 -6.34 -27.77 28.67
C ASP A 135 -5.09 -27.45 29.51
N LYS A 136 -3.97 -27.12 28.84
CA LYS A 136 -2.73 -26.77 29.53
C LYS A 136 -2.71 -25.39 30.13
N LYS A 137 -3.36 -24.42 29.49
CA LYS A 137 -3.66 -23.14 30.12
C LYS A 137 -4.35 -23.37 31.47
N ARG A 138 -5.34 -24.26 31.55
CA ARG A 138 -6.02 -24.55 32.84
C ARG A 138 -5.06 -25.13 33.88
N VAL A 139 -4.16 -26.03 33.48
CA VAL A 139 -3.12 -26.60 34.36
C VAL A 139 -2.11 -25.55 34.83
N VAL A 140 -1.69 -24.63 33.96
CA VAL A 140 -0.79 -23.54 34.34
C VAL A 140 -1.48 -22.57 35.29
N GLN A 141 -2.75 -22.25 35.04
CA GLN A 141 -3.54 -21.35 35.91
C GLN A 141 -3.90 -21.98 37.26
N SER A 142 -4.04 -23.31 37.35
CA SER A 142 -4.30 -24.00 38.63
C SER A 142 -3.07 -24.06 39.53
N ARG A 143 -1.86 -23.97 38.97
CA ARG A 143 -0.60 -23.88 39.71
C ARG A 143 -0.44 -22.46 40.26
N ALA A 144 -0.77 -22.25 41.54
CA ALA A 144 -0.61 -20.96 42.19
C ALA A 144 0.87 -20.50 42.20
N VAL A 145 1.22 -19.48 41.43
CA VAL A 145 2.60 -18.94 41.41
C VAL A 145 2.74 -17.82 42.44
N SER A 146 3.52 -18.09 43.48
CA SER A 146 3.89 -17.16 44.55
C SER A 146 5.15 -16.33 44.23
N HIS A 147 5.60 -16.27 42.96
CA HIS A 147 6.89 -15.68 42.58
C HIS A 147 6.81 -14.74 41.37
N SER A 148 7.69 -13.72 41.35
CA SER A 148 7.74 -12.60 40.41
C SER A 148 8.38 -12.89 39.05
N LYS A 149 8.67 -14.17 38.73
CA LYS A 149 9.27 -14.58 37.45
C LYS A 149 8.32 -15.51 36.70
N VAL A 150 8.12 -15.20 35.43
CA VAL A 150 7.25 -15.93 34.50
C VAL A 150 7.87 -17.30 34.17
N PRO A 151 7.18 -18.43 34.40
CA PRO A 151 7.70 -19.77 34.09
C PRO A 151 7.97 -20.00 32.59
N ALA A 152 8.96 -20.81 32.21
CA ALA A 152 9.26 -21.22 30.84
C ALA A 152 8.07 -21.93 30.16
N ASN A 153 7.29 -22.71 30.93
CA ASN A 153 6.04 -23.32 30.46
C ASN A 153 5.00 -22.27 30.01
N PHE A 154 5.01 -21.09 30.63
CA PHE A 154 4.14 -19.99 30.23
C PHE A 154 4.60 -19.36 28.91
N VAL A 155 5.92 -19.17 28.75
CA VAL A 155 6.49 -18.63 27.50
C VAL A 155 6.18 -19.59 26.34
N ALA A 156 6.42 -20.89 26.53
CA ALA A 156 6.09 -21.94 25.56
C ALA A 156 4.59 -21.97 25.21
N LEU A 157 3.71 -21.73 26.18
CA LEU A 157 2.26 -21.69 25.96
C LEU A 157 1.82 -20.44 25.18
N ILE A 158 2.40 -19.28 25.45
CA ILE A 158 2.19 -18.06 24.64
C ILE A 158 2.65 -18.28 23.20
N GLU A 159 3.85 -18.82 23.01
CA GLU A 159 4.38 -19.15 21.69
C GLU A 159 3.45 -20.13 20.94
N GLY A 160 2.91 -21.12 21.66
CA GLY A 160 1.93 -22.06 21.13
C GLY A 160 0.66 -21.37 20.61
N PHE A 161 0.10 -20.41 21.36
CA PHE A 161 -1.06 -19.63 20.90
C PHE A 161 -0.71 -18.67 19.75
N GLN A 162 0.46 -18.01 19.77
CA GLN A 162 0.89 -17.12 18.69
C GLN A 162 1.06 -17.88 17.36
N GLN A 163 1.65 -19.08 17.41
CA GLN A 163 1.76 -19.91 16.20
C GLN A 163 0.38 -20.37 15.73
N PHE A 164 -0.51 -20.76 16.65
CA PHE A 164 -1.87 -21.16 16.30
C PHE A 164 -2.58 -20.05 15.52
N ASP A 165 -2.46 -18.79 15.95
CA ASP A 165 -3.01 -17.64 15.22
C ASP A 165 -2.37 -17.48 13.81
N GLY A 166 -1.06 -17.71 13.69
CA GLY A 166 -0.34 -17.70 12.41
C GLY A 166 -0.81 -18.79 11.44
N ASP A 167 -0.91 -20.03 11.91
CA ASP A 167 -1.35 -21.18 11.11
C ASP A 167 -2.83 -21.03 10.69
N LEU A 168 -3.66 -20.49 11.59
CA LEU A 168 -5.06 -20.18 11.28
C LEU A 168 -5.19 -19.11 10.19
N ASN A 169 -4.32 -18.10 10.19
CA ASN A 169 -4.26 -17.07 9.16
C ASN A 169 -3.84 -17.65 7.79
N LYS A 170 -2.90 -18.61 7.76
CA LYS A 170 -2.53 -19.32 6.52
C LYS A 170 -3.72 -20.10 5.94
N LEU A 171 -4.42 -20.87 6.78
CA LEU A 171 -5.63 -21.61 6.35
C LEU A 171 -6.73 -20.65 5.86
N GLN A 172 -6.86 -19.48 6.48
CA GLN A 172 -7.80 -18.45 6.02
C GLN A 172 -7.44 -17.91 4.63
N GLN A 173 -6.17 -17.57 4.39
CA GLN A 173 -5.69 -17.14 3.08
C GLN A 173 -5.94 -18.21 2.01
N PHE A 174 -5.73 -19.48 2.36
CA PHE A 174 -6.07 -20.61 1.50
C PHE A 174 -7.55 -20.61 1.07
N VAL A 175 -8.48 -20.44 2.03
CA VAL A 175 -9.93 -20.34 1.75
C VAL A 175 -10.22 -19.16 0.81
N ALA A 176 -9.70 -17.96 1.11
CA ALA A 176 -9.98 -16.76 0.33
C ALA A 176 -9.44 -16.82 -1.11
N ILE A 177 -8.24 -17.38 -1.30
CA ILE A 177 -7.64 -17.58 -2.62
C ILE A 177 -8.49 -18.57 -3.44
N ASN A 178 -8.92 -19.69 -2.84
CA ASN A 178 -9.74 -20.68 -3.51
C ASN A 178 -11.15 -20.14 -3.84
N GLU A 179 -11.77 -19.38 -2.95
CA GLU A 179 -13.06 -18.71 -3.19
C GLU A 179 -12.97 -17.79 -4.41
N THR A 180 -11.92 -16.97 -4.45
CA THR A 180 -11.64 -16.06 -5.56
C THR A 180 -11.40 -16.81 -6.86
N ALA A 181 -10.60 -17.89 -6.82
CA ALA A 181 -10.31 -18.74 -7.97
C ALA A 181 -11.59 -19.38 -8.54
N MET A 182 -12.46 -19.91 -7.68
CA MET A 182 -13.74 -20.54 -8.02
C MET A 182 -14.72 -19.54 -8.64
N SER A 183 -14.92 -18.38 -8.03
CA SER A 183 -15.78 -17.32 -8.58
C SER A 183 -15.33 -16.87 -9.97
N LYS A 184 -14.00 -16.79 -10.20
CA LYS A 184 -13.44 -16.28 -11.45
C LYS A 184 -13.36 -17.33 -12.55
N ILE A 185 -13.15 -18.61 -12.22
CA ILE A 185 -13.21 -19.68 -13.23
C ILE A 185 -14.64 -19.87 -13.73
N LEU A 186 -15.64 -19.78 -12.84
CA LEU A 186 -17.05 -19.78 -13.21
C LEU A 186 -17.43 -18.57 -14.07
N LYS A 187 -16.97 -17.35 -13.73
CA LYS A 187 -17.15 -16.15 -14.58
C LYS A 187 -16.56 -16.35 -15.98
N LYS A 188 -15.40 -17.02 -16.06
CA LYS A 188 -14.75 -17.31 -17.35
C LYS A 188 -15.57 -18.31 -18.17
N TRP A 189 -16.04 -19.39 -17.55
CA TRP A 189 -16.93 -20.36 -18.18
C TRP A 189 -18.16 -19.68 -18.77
N ASP A 190 -18.89 -18.90 -17.96
CA ASP A 190 -20.08 -18.15 -18.40
C ASP A 190 -19.81 -17.25 -19.60
N LYS A 191 -18.67 -16.52 -19.60
CA LYS A 191 -18.26 -15.67 -20.73
C LYS A 191 -17.98 -16.49 -21.99
N THR A 192 -17.32 -17.65 -21.88
CA THR A 192 -16.95 -18.49 -23.02
C THR A 192 -18.11 -19.33 -23.57
N SER A 193 -19.01 -19.80 -22.69
CA SER A 193 -20.13 -20.67 -23.04
C SER A 193 -21.45 -19.91 -23.23
N LYS A 194 -21.45 -18.58 -23.08
CA LYS A 194 -22.65 -17.71 -23.03
C LYS A 194 -23.70 -18.19 -22.01
N SER A 195 -23.26 -18.76 -20.89
CA SER A 195 -24.14 -19.21 -19.81
C SER A 195 -24.29 -18.14 -18.73
N ARG A 196 -25.28 -18.28 -17.85
CA ARG A 196 -25.50 -17.45 -16.65
C ARG A 196 -25.47 -18.31 -15.37
N MET A 197 -24.70 -19.40 -15.38
CA MET A 197 -24.75 -20.43 -14.34
C MET A 197 -23.90 -20.07 -13.12
N LYS A 198 -23.00 -19.07 -13.22
CA LYS A 198 -22.07 -18.69 -12.16
C LYS A 198 -22.77 -18.49 -10.82
N GLU A 199 -23.78 -17.61 -10.75
CA GLU A 199 -24.42 -17.25 -9.47
C GLU A 199 -25.15 -18.44 -8.86
N LEU A 200 -25.84 -19.22 -9.69
CA LEU A 200 -26.59 -20.40 -9.24
C LEU A 200 -25.65 -21.51 -8.74
N TYR A 201 -24.53 -21.73 -9.41
CA TYR A 201 -23.55 -22.73 -9.00
C TYR A 201 -22.73 -22.28 -7.78
N LEU A 202 -22.41 -21.00 -7.66
CA LEU A 202 -21.77 -20.45 -6.46
C LEU A 202 -22.63 -20.71 -5.23
N HIS A 203 -23.89 -20.29 -5.25
CA HIS A 203 -24.78 -20.43 -4.10
C HIS A 203 -25.13 -21.90 -3.76
N ARG A 204 -25.19 -22.80 -4.75
CA ARG A 204 -25.61 -24.19 -4.52
C ARG A 204 -24.47 -25.16 -4.25
N ALA A 205 -23.32 -24.98 -4.89
CA ALA A 205 -22.26 -25.98 -4.92
C ALA A 205 -20.92 -25.47 -4.39
N VAL A 206 -20.67 -24.15 -4.37
CA VAL A 206 -19.41 -23.59 -3.83
C VAL A 206 -19.62 -23.08 -2.42
N GLU A 207 -20.52 -22.11 -2.18
CA GLU A 207 -20.72 -21.47 -0.87
C GLU A 207 -21.24 -22.43 0.22
N VAL A 208 -21.87 -23.54 -0.17
CA VAL A 208 -22.37 -24.58 0.75
C VAL A 208 -21.22 -25.46 1.29
N GLN A 209 -20.03 -25.39 0.68
CA GLN A 209 -18.92 -26.26 1.06
C GLN A 209 -18.33 -25.86 2.42
N PRO A 210 -17.90 -26.84 3.25
CA PRO A 210 -17.36 -26.58 4.58
C PRO A 210 -16.20 -25.58 4.60
N CYS A 211 -15.33 -25.61 3.59
CA CYS A 211 -14.19 -24.70 3.51
C CYS A 211 -14.56 -23.21 3.42
N PHE A 212 -15.79 -22.87 3.00
CA PHE A 212 -16.26 -21.48 2.94
C PHE A 212 -17.14 -21.10 4.13
N ASN A 213 -17.35 -22.01 5.09
CA ASN A 213 -18.03 -21.67 6.34
C ASN A 213 -17.08 -20.85 7.24
N ARG A 214 -17.41 -19.57 7.39
CA ARG A 214 -16.61 -18.61 8.14
C ARG A 214 -16.83 -18.67 9.66
N ASP A 215 -17.83 -19.39 10.15
CA ASP A 215 -18.12 -19.38 11.59
C ASP A 215 -17.12 -20.21 12.40
N VAL A 216 -16.63 -21.31 11.83
CA VAL A 216 -15.71 -22.25 12.53
C VAL A 216 -14.35 -21.60 12.77
N LEU A 217 -13.72 -21.05 11.72
CA LEU A 217 -12.43 -20.36 11.86
C LEU A 217 -12.54 -19.14 12.79
N ARG A 218 -13.71 -18.48 12.84
CA ARG A 218 -13.95 -17.34 13.74
C ARG A 218 -13.98 -17.81 15.19
N ASP A 219 -14.69 -18.89 15.49
CA ASP A 219 -14.72 -19.48 16.83
C ASP A 219 -13.31 -19.90 17.30
N LEU A 220 -12.55 -20.58 16.44
CA LEU A 220 -11.17 -20.97 16.74
C LEU A 220 -10.28 -19.76 17.06
N SER A 221 -10.36 -18.70 16.24
CA SER A 221 -9.59 -17.47 16.44
C SER A 221 -10.00 -16.73 17.72
N ASP A 222 -11.30 -16.63 17.99
CA ASP A 222 -11.82 -15.93 19.17
C ASP A 222 -11.43 -16.66 20.47
N ARG A 223 -11.49 -17.99 20.47
CA ARG A 223 -11.08 -18.82 21.61
C ARG A 223 -9.58 -18.74 21.87
N ALA A 224 -8.74 -18.79 20.83
CA ALA A 224 -7.29 -18.62 20.95
C ALA A 224 -6.93 -17.23 21.48
N THR A 225 -7.52 -16.18 20.90
CA THR A 225 -7.29 -14.78 21.31
C THR A 225 -7.69 -14.56 22.78
N THR A 226 -8.87 -15.05 23.16
CA THR A 226 -9.36 -14.96 24.56
C THR A 226 -8.43 -15.71 25.49
N ALA A 227 -8.01 -16.92 25.11
CA ALA A 227 -7.13 -17.73 25.94
C ALA A 227 -5.78 -17.05 26.21
N ARG A 228 -5.20 -16.43 25.17
CA ARG A 228 -3.96 -15.67 25.25
C ARG A 228 -4.09 -14.44 26.15
N LEU A 229 -5.15 -13.65 26.00
CA LEU A 229 -5.38 -12.47 26.85
C LEU A 229 -5.55 -12.85 28.32
N GLU A 230 -6.27 -13.94 28.63
CA GLU A 230 -6.41 -14.45 30.00
C GLU A 230 -5.08 -14.99 30.56
N LEU A 231 -4.25 -15.60 29.72
CA LEU A 231 -2.93 -16.07 30.13
C LEU A 231 -2.03 -14.89 30.49
N GLU A 232 -1.97 -13.88 29.61
CA GLU A 232 -1.21 -12.66 29.86
C GLU A 232 -1.69 -11.92 31.11
N ALA A 233 -3.01 -11.83 31.34
CA ALA A 233 -3.55 -11.29 32.59
C ALA A 233 -3.06 -12.07 33.81
N TRP A 234 -3.08 -13.41 33.74
CA TRP A 234 -2.68 -14.28 34.84
C TRP A 234 -1.19 -14.13 35.22
N ALA A 235 -0.27 -14.09 34.24
CA ALA A 235 1.17 -13.94 34.56
C ALA A 235 1.51 -12.63 35.26
N GLU A 236 0.64 -11.64 35.12
CA GLU A 236 0.82 -10.32 35.69
C GLU A 236 0.07 -10.16 37.03
N GLY A 237 -0.52 -11.25 37.54
CA GLY A 237 -1.25 -11.27 38.82
C GLY A 237 -2.70 -10.78 38.73
N GLU A 238 -3.23 -10.56 37.52
CA GLU A 238 -4.61 -10.13 37.30
C GLU A 238 -5.51 -11.35 37.03
N ASN A 239 -6.53 -11.55 37.87
CA ASN A 239 -7.50 -12.62 37.67
C ASN A 239 -8.74 -12.09 36.93
N ILE A 240 -8.59 -11.83 35.63
CA ILE A 240 -9.64 -11.28 34.76
C ILE A 240 -10.11 -12.38 33.78
N GLN A 241 -11.40 -12.69 33.79
CA GLN A 241 -12.06 -13.52 32.77
C GLN A 241 -12.68 -12.60 31.71
N PHE A 242 -12.35 -12.81 30.43
CA PHE A 242 -12.80 -11.93 29.34
C PHE A 242 -14.14 -12.40 28.71
N ASP A 243 -14.88 -13.27 29.39
CA ASP A 243 -16.11 -13.86 28.88
C ASP A 243 -17.37 -13.44 29.64
N THR A 244 -18.40 -13.06 28.87
CA THR A 244 -19.78 -12.91 29.33
C THR A 244 -20.67 -13.80 28.45
N ALA A 245 -21.12 -14.91 29.07
CA ALA A 245 -22.17 -15.85 28.66
C ALA A 245 -21.83 -17.02 27.71
N ARG A 246 -21.59 -18.20 28.31
CA ARG A 246 -22.59 -19.30 28.43
C ARG A 246 -22.23 -20.23 29.61
N PRO A 247 -23.18 -20.57 30.49
CA PRO A 247 -22.96 -21.54 31.56
C PRO A 247 -23.31 -22.94 31.06
N ALA A 248 -22.31 -23.83 30.99
CA ALA A 248 -22.40 -25.27 31.21
C ALA A 248 -21.20 -25.97 30.58
N ASP A 249 -20.08 -26.00 31.29
CA ASP A 249 -19.35 -27.26 31.40
C ASP A 249 -19.14 -27.54 32.88
N ARG A 250 -19.59 -28.72 33.28
CA ARG A 250 -19.66 -29.15 34.67
C ARG A 250 -18.26 -29.12 35.26
N VAL A 251 -18.11 -28.35 36.33
CA VAL A 251 -17.05 -28.55 37.33
C VAL A 251 -17.19 -29.98 37.85
N GLY A 252 -16.38 -30.88 37.33
CA GLY A 252 -16.06 -32.11 38.04
C GLY A 252 -15.26 -31.75 39.30
N PRO A 253 -15.40 -32.50 40.40
CA PRO A 253 -14.57 -32.28 41.58
C PRO A 253 -13.08 -32.38 41.22
N PRO A 254 -12.20 -31.63 41.88
CA PRO A 254 -10.76 -31.73 41.66
C PRO A 254 -10.33 -33.14 42.04
N PHE A 255 -9.93 -33.94 41.05
CA PHE A 255 -9.19 -35.16 41.31
C PHE A 255 -7.74 -34.77 41.59
N GLY A 256 -7.25 -35.02 42.81
CA GLY A 256 -5.82 -35.17 43.11
C GLY A 256 -5.11 -34.06 43.91
N THR A 257 -5.59 -33.69 45.11
CA THR A 257 -4.93 -32.66 45.95
C THR A 257 -3.60 -33.07 46.58
N ASP A 258 -3.38 -34.36 46.85
CA ASP A 258 -2.13 -34.82 47.49
C ASP A 258 -1.00 -35.08 46.48
N GLU A 259 -1.34 -35.19 45.20
CA GLU A 259 -0.42 -35.55 44.11
C GLU A 259 0.21 -34.33 43.43
N GLU A 260 -0.50 -33.21 43.33
CA GLU A 260 0.02 -31.96 42.75
C GLU A 260 0.98 -31.22 43.71
N ASP A 261 0.83 -31.46 45.02
CA ASP A 261 1.66 -30.86 46.08
C ASP A 261 3.12 -31.34 46.02
N LEU A 262 3.37 -32.57 45.55
CA LEU A 262 4.72 -33.15 45.46
C LEU A 262 5.51 -32.53 44.30
N ASP A 263 4.89 -32.41 43.11
CA ASP A 263 5.50 -31.81 41.92
C ASP A 263 5.80 -30.32 42.18
N ALA A 264 4.88 -29.60 42.85
CA ALA A 264 5.08 -28.21 43.25
C ALA A 264 6.25 -28.05 44.25
N GLN A 265 6.40 -28.96 45.21
CA GLN A 265 7.49 -28.94 46.18
C GLN A 265 8.85 -29.28 45.57
N ILE A 266 8.89 -30.14 44.54
CA ILE A 266 10.11 -30.41 43.75
C ILE A 266 10.54 -29.15 42.98
N LEU A 267 9.60 -28.50 42.27
CA LEU A 267 9.88 -27.25 41.55
C LEU A 267 10.25 -26.09 42.50
N GLN A 268 9.63 -26.00 43.67
CA GLN A 268 9.95 -24.97 44.67
C GLN A 268 11.30 -25.21 45.36
N SER A 269 11.65 -26.46 45.66
CA SER A 269 12.99 -26.81 46.17
C SER A 269 14.09 -26.59 45.12
N ALA A 270 13.80 -26.86 43.85
CA ALA A 270 14.65 -26.47 42.72
C ALA A 270 14.82 -24.94 42.60
N THR A 271 13.73 -24.18 42.76
CA THR A 271 13.74 -22.70 42.73
C THR A 271 14.57 -22.09 43.85
N THR A 272 14.49 -22.67 45.04
CA THR A 272 15.25 -22.20 46.22
C THR A 272 16.72 -22.66 46.20
N GLY A 273 17.12 -23.48 45.23
CA GLY A 273 18.48 -24.02 45.10
C GLY A 273 18.88 -24.95 46.25
N ASN A 274 17.91 -25.43 47.04
CA ASN A 274 18.18 -26.29 48.18
C ASN A 274 18.29 -27.75 47.71
N LEU A 275 19.50 -28.14 47.32
CA LEU A 275 19.79 -29.47 46.77
C LEU A 275 19.47 -30.60 47.76
N GLN A 276 19.47 -30.34 49.06
CA GLN A 276 19.21 -31.36 50.07
C GLN A 276 17.71 -31.66 50.20
N THR A 277 16.87 -30.62 50.24
CA THR A 277 15.41 -30.81 50.20
C THR A 277 14.96 -31.34 48.85
N LEU A 278 15.60 -30.91 47.74
CA LEU A 278 15.33 -31.48 46.42
C LEU A 278 15.59 -32.98 46.41
N ARG A 279 16.73 -33.44 46.93
CA ARG A 279 17.05 -34.89 47.06
C ARG A 279 16.00 -35.64 47.88
N GLU A 280 15.56 -35.08 49.00
CA GLU A 280 14.50 -35.66 49.84
C GLU A 280 13.16 -35.78 49.09
N TRP A 281 12.79 -34.76 48.32
CA TRP A 281 11.56 -34.78 47.52
C TRP A 281 11.66 -35.74 46.34
N THR A 282 12.79 -35.82 45.63
CA THR A 282 13.02 -36.85 44.61
C THR A 282 13.04 -38.26 45.20
N ALA A 283 13.54 -38.45 46.42
CA ALA A 283 13.47 -39.75 47.09
C ALA A 283 12.03 -40.14 47.43
N LYS A 284 11.18 -39.19 47.84
CA LYS A 284 9.74 -39.42 48.04
C LYS A 284 9.02 -39.68 46.71
N LEU A 285 9.44 -39.04 45.62
CA LEU A 285 8.86 -39.24 44.28
C LEU A 285 8.96 -40.69 43.82
N HIS A 286 9.99 -41.44 44.22
CA HIS A 286 10.11 -42.88 43.92
C HIS A 286 8.92 -43.72 44.42
N THR A 287 8.18 -43.23 45.41
CA THR A 287 7.03 -43.93 46.00
C THR A 287 5.68 -43.49 45.42
N ALA A 288 5.67 -42.50 44.53
CA ALA A 288 4.46 -41.94 43.94
C ALA A 288 3.97 -42.74 42.70
N PRO A 289 2.66 -42.75 42.41
CA PRO A 289 2.15 -43.25 41.13
C PRO A 289 2.66 -42.36 39.98
N ASP A 290 3.02 -42.98 38.86
CA ASP A 290 3.57 -42.30 37.67
C ASP A 290 4.85 -41.48 37.94
N ALA A 291 5.66 -41.91 38.91
CA ALA A 291 6.92 -41.26 39.32
C ALA A 291 7.84 -40.92 38.14
N ARG A 292 7.90 -41.81 37.12
CA ARG A 292 8.69 -41.61 35.90
C ARG A 292 8.21 -40.42 35.08
N ASP A 293 6.91 -40.34 34.79
CA ASP A 293 6.32 -39.27 33.99
C ASP A 293 6.44 -37.92 34.71
N ARG A 294 6.23 -37.92 36.04
CA ARG A 294 6.40 -36.73 36.88
C ARG A 294 7.83 -36.22 36.90
N ALA A 295 8.80 -37.10 37.16
CA ALA A 295 10.22 -36.76 37.16
C ALA A 295 10.66 -36.20 35.81
N THR A 296 10.16 -36.79 34.73
CA THR A 296 10.45 -36.40 33.35
C THR A 296 9.89 -35.01 33.02
N ARG A 297 8.64 -34.73 33.35
CA ARG A 297 8.05 -33.39 33.18
C ARG A 297 8.78 -32.33 34.02
N ALA A 298 9.13 -32.67 35.26
CA ALA A 298 9.89 -31.78 36.13
C ALA A 298 11.28 -31.48 35.54
N PHE A 299 11.96 -32.49 34.98
CA PHE A 299 13.23 -32.32 34.30
C PHE A 299 13.12 -31.45 33.05
N LEU A 300 12.19 -31.72 32.13
CA LEU A 300 12.03 -30.92 30.91
C LEU A 300 11.72 -29.44 31.22
N SER A 301 10.81 -29.19 32.17
CA SER A 301 10.51 -27.83 32.64
C SER A 301 11.73 -27.17 33.30
N ALA A 302 12.64 -27.95 33.87
CA ALA A 302 13.78 -27.44 34.61
C ALA A 302 14.94 -26.95 33.75
N ILE A 303 15.08 -27.47 32.52
CA ILE A 303 16.21 -27.18 31.61
C ILE A 303 16.37 -25.68 31.35
N ASN A 304 15.25 -24.98 31.16
CA ASN A 304 15.25 -23.56 30.81
C ASN A 304 15.52 -22.65 32.02
N GLU A 305 15.07 -23.05 33.22
CA GLU A 305 14.98 -22.14 34.37
C GLU A 305 16.06 -22.35 35.44
N TYR A 306 16.51 -23.58 35.69
CA TYR A 306 17.30 -23.90 36.88
C TYR A 306 18.78 -24.13 36.57
N SER A 307 19.60 -24.27 37.61
CA SER A 307 21.04 -24.48 37.49
C SER A 307 21.39 -25.93 37.15
N ASP A 308 22.59 -26.14 36.62
CA ASP A 308 23.05 -27.46 36.20
C ASP A 308 23.08 -28.46 37.39
N GLU A 309 23.31 -27.99 38.62
CA GLU A 309 23.28 -28.83 39.81
C GLU A 309 21.90 -29.42 40.11
N VAL A 310 20.83 -28.67 39.85
CA VAL A 310 19.44 -29.16 40.00
C VAL A 310 19.16 -30.25 38.98
N LEU A 311 19.60 -30.04 37.73
CA LEU A 311 19.43 -30.99 36.64
C LEU A 311 20.21 -32.28 36.89
N VAL A 312 21.42 -32.19 37.45
CA VAL A 312 22.19 -33.35 37.91
C VAL A 312 21.42 -34.16 38.94
N VAL A 313 20.86 -33.51 39.98
CA VAL A 313 20.10 -34.22 41.03
C VAL A 313 18.86 -34.93 40.46
N LEU A 314 18.16 -34.30 39.51
CA LEU A 314 17.01 -34.92 38.84
C LEU A 314 17.44 -36.13 38.00
N LEU A 315 18.56 -36.04 37.27
CA LEU A 315 19.09 -37.16 36.48
C LEU A 315 19.63 -38.32 37.35
N GLU A 316 20.32 -38.01 38.45
CA GLU A 316 20.82 -38.99 39.43
C GLU A 316 19.70 -39.78 40.11
N SER A 317 18.47 -39.26 40.09
CA SER A 317 17.30 -39.98 40.62
C SER A 317 17.00 -41.29 39.87
N GLY A 318 17.45 -41.44 38.62
CA GLY A 318 17.16 -42.61 37.78
C GLY A 318 15.69 -42.73 37.32
N LEU A 319 14.83 -41.77 37.67
CA LEU A 319 13.42 -41.73 37.29
C LEU A 319 13.16 -40.97 35.98
N VAL A 320 14.10 -40.14 35.55
CA VAL A 320 13.95 -39.28 34.36
C VAL A 320 14.10 -40.11 33.09
N ASP A 321 13.07 -40.08 32.25
CA ASP A 321 13.17 -40.57 30.88
C ASP A 321 13.74 -39.47 29.98
N ILE A 322 15.04 -39.57 29.67
CA ILE A 322 15.73 -38.58 28.85
C ILE A 322 15.25 -38.54 27.38
N ASN A 323 14.57 -39.60 26.93
CA ASN A 323 14.03 -39.70 25.57
C ASN A 323 12.61 -39.15 25.44
N ALA A 324 11.98 -38.78 26.55
CA ALA A 324 10.63 -38.27 26.52
C ALA A 324 10.55 -36.89 25.89
N GLU A 325 9.36 -36.61 25.36
CA GLU A 325 8.99 -35.36 24.72
C GLU A 325 8.04 -34.58 25.63
N ASP A 326 8.12 -33.26 25.56
CA ASP A 326 7.15 -32.39 26.21
C ASP A 326 5.79 -32.53 25.50
N ASP A 327 4.71 -32.57 26.27
CA ASP A 327 3.39 -32.78 25.69
C ASP A 327 2.91 -31.58 24.82
N ILE A 328 3.52 -30.38 24.94
CA ILE A 328 3.03 -29.10 24.37
C ILE A 328 3.53 -28.94 22.95
N ASN A 329 4.85 -29.00 22.83
CA ASN A 329 5.54 -28.73 21.59
C ASN A 329 6.16 -30.02 21.03
N GLU A 330 6.01 -31.17 21.69
CA GLU A 330 6.68 -32.43 21.31
C GLU A 330 8.22 -32.27 21.32
N ARG A 331 8.74 -31.43 22.23
CA ARG A 331 10.18 -31.15 22.35
C ARG A 331 10.85 -32.10 23.32
N ASN A 332 11.88 -32.79 22.85
CA ASN A 332 12.77 -33.57 23.73
C ASN A 332 13.80 -32.67 24.44
N CYS A 333 14.62 -33.26 25.32
CA CYS A 333 15.64 -32.53 26.07
C CYS A 333 16.70 -31.84 25.18
N LEU A 334 16.97 -32.35 23.97
CA LEU A 334 17.92 -31.73 23.03
C LEU A 334 17.35 -30.46 22.41
N HIS A 335 16.05 -30.40 22.12
CA HIS A 335 15.39 -29.17 21.67
C HIS A 335 15.52 -28.07 22.74
N GLU A 336 15.15 -28.38 23.98
CA GLU A 336 15.21 -27.44 25.09
C GLU A 336 16.65 -26.99 25.39
N ALA A 337 17.61 -27.91 25.32
CA ALA A 337 19.02 -27.58 25.47
C ALA A 337 19.54 -26.67 24.35
N ALA A 338 19.10 -26.86 23.10
CA ALA A 338 19.48 -26.01 21.96
C ALA A 338 18.86 -24.60 22.04
N ILE A 339 17.63 -24.50 22.56
CA ILE A 339 16.93 -23.22 22.80
C ILE A 339 17.64 -22.43 23.92
N SER A 340 17.84 -23.08 25.07
CA SER A 340 18.44 -22.46 26.25
C SER A 340 19.96 -22.29 26.17
N GLY A 341 20.64 -23.06 25.33
CA GLY A 341 22.10 -23.10 25.25
C GLY A 341 22.75 -23.87 26.41
N ARG A 342 22.10 -24.91 26.93
CA ARG A 342 22.56 -25.70 28.09
C ARG A 342 23.44 -26.88 27.66
N ASP A 343 24.76 -26.65 27.63
CA ASP A 343 25.75 -27.66 27.21
C ASP A 343 25.71 -28.95 28.05
N PHE A 344 25.47 -28.85 29.37
CA PHE A 344 25.40 -30.02 30.25
C PHE A 344 24.29 -31.00 29.83
N VAL A 345 23.06 -30.48 29.66
CA VAL A 345 21.89 -31.28 29.24
C VAL A 345 22.11 -31.81 27.84
N PHE A 346 22.61 -30.96 26.93
CA PHE A 346 22.90 -31.32 25.56
C PHE A 346 23.88 -32.51 25.48
N LYS A 347 25.03 -32.43 26.15
CA LYS A 347 26.03 -33.51 26.18
C LYS A 347 25.50 -34.78 26.83
N THR A 348 24.71 -34.63 27.89
CA THR A 348 24.07 -35.78 28.55
C THR A 348 23.10 -36.48 27.59
N GLY A 349 22.23 -35.74 26.91
CA GLY A 349 21.28 -36.27 25.93
C GLY A 349 21.97 -36.96 24.74
N ILE A 350 23.02 -36.36 24.18
CA ILE A 350 23.82 -36.97 23.10
C ILE A 350 24.48 -38.27 23.58
N SER A 351 25.09 -38.27 24.77
CA SER A 351 25.74 -39.47 25.33
C SER A 351 24.75 -40.61 25.65
N ALA A 352 23.50 -40.26 25.97
CA ALA A 352 22.41 -41.21 26.23
C ALA A 352 21.75 -41.72 24.94
N GLY A 353 22.11 -41.19 23.77
CA GLY A 353 21.56 -41.62 22.48
C GLY A 353 20.16 -41.12 22.18
N VAL A 354 19.79 -39.94 22.71
CA VAL A 354 18.50 -39.29 22.38
C VAL A 354 18.43 -39.01 20.88
N ASP A 355 17.27 -39.30 20.29
CA ASP A 355 17.06 -39.14 18.85
C ASP A 355 17.17 -37.66 18.41
N VAL A 356 18.21 -37.36 17.65
CA VAL A 356 18.49 -36.03 17.08
C VAL A 356 17.61 -35.70 15.87
N SER A 357 16.94 -36.70 15.28
CA SER A 357 16.10 -36.55 14.10
C SER A 357 14.62 -36.31 14.43
N ARG A 358 14.25 -36.44 15.71
CA ARG A 358 12.89 -36.24 16.17
C ARG A 358 12.46 -34.79 16.00
N SER A 359 11.33 -34.57 15.32
CA SER A 359 10.76 -33.25 15.07
C SER A 359 9.68 -32.90 16.09
N ASP A 360 9.66 -31.62 16.49
CA ASP A 360 8.62 -31.04 17.33
C ASP A 360 7.33 -30.71 16.54
N VAL A 361 6.32 -30.10 17.17
CA VAL A 361 5.03 -29.71 16.55
C VAL A 361 5.18 -28.74 15.38
N TYR A 362 6.31 -28.04 15.28
CA TYR A 362 6.64 -27.13 14.18
C TYR A 362 7.37 -27.86 13.03
N GLY A 363 7.60 -29.16 13.15
CA GLY A 363 8.44 -29.93 12.25
C GLY A 363 9.94 -29.67 12.47
N ARG A 364 10.32 -29.00 13.57
CA ARG A 364 11.71 -28.61 13.82
C ARG A 364 12.40 -29.64 14.68
N ILE A 365 13.55 -30.10 14.22
CA ILE A 365 14.53 -30.87 15.00
C ILE A 365 15.44 -29.94 15.85
N PRO A 366 16.22 -30.46 16.83
CA PRO A 366 17.12 -29.66 17.67
C PRO A 366 18.12 -28.81 16.87
N LEU A 367 18.57 -29.31 15.71
CA LEU A 367 19.50 -28.61 14.82
C LEU A 367 18.94 -27.27 14.32
N HIS A 368 17.63 -27.15 14.10
CA HIS A 368 17.01 -25.88 13.72
C HIS A 368 17.19 -24.81 14.79
N TYR A 369 16.93 -25.16 16.06
CA TYR A 369 17.05 -24.23 17.18
C TYR A 369 18.51 -23.85 17.43
N ALA A 370 19.44 -24.82 17.35
CA ALA A 370 20.87 -24.54 17.44
C ALA A 370 21.31 -23.54 16.35
N CYS A 371 20.82 -23.69 15.11
CA CYS A 371 21.10 -22.77 14.01
C CYS A 371 20.41 -21.41 14.20
N MET A 372 19.18 -21.37 14.69
CA MET A 372 18.41 -20.14 14.92
C MET A 372 19.05 -19.24 16.00
N HIS A 373 19.63 -19.86 17.03
CA HIS A 373 20.26 -19.18 18.17
C HIS A 373 21.79 -19.07 18.08
N GLY A 374 22.41 -19.47 16.96
CA GLY A 374 23.85 -19.30 16.76
C GLY A 374 24.74 -20.25 17.59
N ARG A 375 24.23 -21.43 17.99
CA ARG A 375 24.93 -22.38 18.87
C ARG A 375 25.87 -23.30 18.09
N VAL A 376 27.00 -22.74 17.63
CA VAL A 376 27.93 -23.42 16.70
C VAL A 376 28.44 -24.77 17.20
N ASP A 377 28.80 -24.88 18.49
CA ASP A 377 29.33 -26.14 19.03
C ASP A 377 28.25 -27.24 19.08
N MET A 378 27.02 -26.89 19.45
CA MET A 378 25.88 -27.79 19.39
C MET A 378 25.55 -28.21 17.96
N VAL A 379 25.64 -27.29 16.99
CA VAL A 379 25.48 -27.61 15.56
C VAL A 379 26.50 -28.68 15.13
N ARG A 380 27.78 -28.52 15.51
CA ARG A 380 28.84 -29.48 15.18
C ARG A 380 28.58 -30.85 15.79
N GLU A 381 28.20 -30.90 17.07
CA GLU A 381 27.91 -32.15 17.77
C GLU A 381 26.64 -32.84 17.23
N LEU A 382 25.58 -32.09 16.91
CA LEU A 382 24.35 -32.63 16.31
C LEU A 382 24.60 -33.20 14.91
N LEU A 383 25.38 -32.50 14.08
CA LEU A 383 25.75 -32.99 12.74
C LEU A 383 26.66 -34.22 12.80
N ALA A 384 27.50 -34.33 13.84
CA ALA A 384 28.32 -35.52 14.07
C ALA A 384 27.47 -36.72 14.51
N ALA A 385 26.44 -36.50 15.35
CA ALA A 385 25.54 -37.53 15.83
C ALA A 385 24.50 -37.97 14.79
N GLY A 386 24.02 -37.06 13.94
CA GLY A 386 23.01 -37.31 12.92
C GLY A 386 23.28 -36.54 11.63
N PRO A 387 24.23 -36.98 10.79
CA PRO A 387 24.58 -36.28 9.55
C PRO A 387 23.42 -36.16 8.55
N ASP A 388 22.48 -37.11 8.57
CA ASP A 388 21.30 -37.11 7.69
C ASP A 388 20.31 -35.98 7.99
N THR A 389 20.44 -35.31 9.15
CA THR A 389 19.52 -34.25 9.59
C THR A 389 19.79 -32.88 8.99
N VAL A 390 20.90 -32.71 8.27
CA VAL A 390 21.38 -31.42 7.74
C VAL A 390 20.37 -30.70 6.84
N ASP A 391 19.55 -31.48 6.12
CA ASP A 391 18.57 -31.01 5.12
C ASP A 391 17.11 -31.19 5.58
N THR A 392 16.86 -31.57 6.83
CA THR A 392 15.48 -31.74 7.34
C THR A 392 14.75 -30.40 7.30
N ALA A 393 13.60 -30.35 6.65
CA ALA A 393 12.82 -29.11 6.55
C ALA A 393 11.68 -29.09 7.58
N ASP A 394 11.44 -27.93 8.18
CA ASP A 394 10.30 -27.72 9.08
C ASP A 394 8.97 -27.57 8.30
N HIS A 395 7.84 -27.38 9.01
CA HIS A 395 6.53 -27.24 8.36
C HIS A 395 6.41 -26.02 7.43
N ASN A 396 7.33 -25.05 7.50
CA ASN A 396 7.40 -23.90 6.60
C ASN A 396 8.40 -24.14 5.44
N ASN A 397 8.89 -25.37 5.24
CA ASN A 397 9.98 -25.72 4.34
C ASN A 397 11.31 -25.01 4.67
N PHE A 398 11.54 -24.60 5.93
CA PHE A 398 12.83 -24.02 6.32
C PHE A 398 13.76 -25.14 6.78
N THR A 399 14.91 -25.28 6.12
CA THR A 399 16.00 -26.14 6.59
C THR A 399 16.84 -25.41 7.66
N PRO A 400 17.72 -26.11 8.39
CA PRO A 400 18.65 -25.45 9.33
C PRO A 400 19.50 -24.37 8.65
N LEU A 401 19.88 -24.59 7.38
CA LEU A 401 20.60 -23.59 6.59
C LEU A 401 19.74 -22.34 6.37
N ILE A 402 18.47 -22.49 5.99
CA ILE A 402 17.58 -21.34 5.82
C ILE A 402 17.43 -20.55 7.13
N HIS A 403 17.23 -21.22 8.27
CA HIS A 403 17.16 -20.54 9.57
C HIS A 403 18.46 -19.78 9.90
N SER A 404 19.62 -20.36 9.60
CA SER A 404 20.91 -19.68 9.80
C SER A 404 21.04 -18.42 8.92
N ILE A 405 20.51 -18.42 7.70
CA ILE A 405 20.52 -17.27 6.79
C ILE A 405 19.57 -16.18 7.30
N VAL A 406 18.33 -16.53 7.60
CA VAL A 406 17.29 -15.57 8.05
C VAL A 406 17.64 -14.91 9.38
N LYS A 407 18.38 -15.62 10.25
CA LYS A 407 18.86 -15.10 11.55
C LYS A 407 20.29 -14.54 11.50
N ASP A 408 20.90 -14.45 10.32
CA ASP A 408 22.27 -13.96 10.10
C ASP A 408 23.34 -14.67 10.94
N GLN A 409 23.19 -15.98 11.11
CA GLN A 409 24.10 -16.84 11.88
C GLN A 409 25.21 -17.42 10.99
N LEU A 410 26.17 -16.58 10.62
CA LEU A 410 27.27 -16.90 9.70
C LEU A 410 28.00 -18.20 10.06
N ALA A 411 28.43 -18.36 11.31
CA ALA A 411 29.22 -19.52 11.73
C ALA A 411 28.41 -20.84 11.66
N CYS A 412 27.11 -20.80 11.96
CA CYS A 412 26.22 -21.95 11.80
C CYS A 412 26.04 -22.29 10.31
N ALA A 413 25.82 -21.30 9.46
CA ALA A 413 25.73 -21.48 8.01
C ALA A 413 27.02 -22.12 7.46
N GLU A 414 28.19 -21.67 7.93
CA GLU A 414 29.47 -22.26 7.55
C GLU A 414 29.57 -23.75 7.93
N GLN A 415 29.24 -24.11 9.17
CA GLN A 415 29.25 -25.50 9.64
C GLN A 415 28.30 -26.39 8.83
N LEU A 416 27.07 -25.94 8.59
CA LEU A 416 26.09 -26.67 7.79
C LEU A 416 26.60 -26.92 6.36
N LEU A 417 27.16 -25.89 5.73
CA LEU A 417 27.69 -26.01 4.37
C LEU A 417 28.99 -26.85 4.32
N GLN A 418 29.78 -26.93 5.40
CA GLN A 418 30.91 -27.87 5.51
C GLN A 418 30.43 -29.33 5.57
N HIS A 419 29.23 -29.57 6.12
CA HIS A 419 28.55 -30.86 6.14
C HIS A 419 27.63 -31.09 4.93
N ASN A 420 27.91 -30.43 3.79
CA ASN A 420 27.19 -30.60 2.52
C ASN A 420 25.67 -30.28 2.58
N ALA A 421 25.26 -29.32 3.42
CA ALA A 421 23.89 -28.78 3.38
C ALA A 421 23.51 -28.35 1.95
N ARG A 422 22.28 -28.65 1.55
CA ARG A 422 21.79 -28.40 0.20
C ARG A 422 21.68 -26.90 -0.09
N ILE A 423 22.34 -26.48 -1.16
CA ILE A 423 22.39 -25.08 -1.62
C ILE A 423 21.34 -24.74 -2.70
N GLY A 424 20.59 -25.72 -3.20
CA GLY A 424 19.56 -25.56 -4.23
C GLY A 424 18.22 -26.19 -3.84
N PRO A 425 17.11 -25.81 -4.51
CA PRO A 425 15.79 -26.35 -4.21
C PRO A 425 15.68 -27.82 -4.66
N ALA A 426 14.97 -28.67 -3.90
CA ALA A 426 14.60 -30.02 -4.34
C ALA A 426 13.18 -30.08 -4.93
N SER A 427 12.31 -29.16 -4.53
CA SER A 427 10.95 -28.96 -5.02
C SER A 427 10.73 -27.52 -5.50
N GLU A 428 9.70 -27.30 -6.33
CA GLU A 428 9.26 -25.94 -6.72
C GLU A 428 8.76 -25.11 -5.51
N SER A 429 8.46 -25.76 -4.39
CA SER A 429 8.01 -25.15 -3.13
C SER A 429 9.15 -24.78 -2.16
N ASP A 430 10.38 -25.15 -2.48
CA ASP A 430 11.52 -24.96 -1.57
C ASP A 430 12.10 -23.56 -1.70
N HIS A 431 12.56 -23.03 -0.57
CA HIS A 431 13.31 -21.78 -0.59
C HIS A 431 14.67 -21.96 -1.25
N ILE A 432 15.13 -20.91 -1.94
CA ILE A 432 16.44 -20.86 -2.57
C ILE A 432 17.39 -20.13 -1.61
N PRO A 433 18.36 -20.82 -0.96
CA PRO A 433 19.24 -20.22 0.04
C PRO A 433 19.94 -18.94 -0.45
N LEU A 434 20.41 -18.95 -1.71
CA LEU A 434 21.09 -17.81 -2.32
C LEU A 434 20.18 -16.56 -2.42
N ASN A 435 18.90 -16.75 -2.78
CA ASN A 435 17.96 -15.63 -2.91
C ASN A 435 17.66 -15.02 -1.55
N LEU A 436 17.46 -15.85 -0.52
CA LEU A 436 17.22 -15.38 0.84
C LEU A 436 18.46 -14.67 1.42
N ALA A 437 19.66 -15.20 1.18
CA ALA A 437 20.90 -14.54 1.59
C ALA A 437 21.07 -13.17 0.90
N CYS A 438 20.70 -13.06 -0.38
CA CYS A 438 20.69 -11.79 -1.10
C CYS A 438 19.61 -10.82 -0.60
N GLN A 439 18.44 -11.32 -0.19
CA GLN A 439 17.36 -10.52 0.38
C GLN A 439 17.72 -9.95 1.75
N HIS A 440 18.42 -10.73 2.59
CA HIS A 440 18.84 -10.33 3.94
C HIS A 440 20.18 -9.58 3.98
N GLY A 441 20.92 -9.53 2.87
CA GLY A 441 22.13 -8.71 2.75
C GLY A 441 23.42 -9.35 3.26
N SER A 442 23.41 -10.63 3.64
CA SER A 442 24.57 -11.29 4.26
C SER A 442 25.66 -11.64 3.24
N ILE A 443 26.53 -10.67 2.92
CA ILE A 443 27.66 -10.81 1.96
C ILE A 443 28.51 -12.08 2.20
N PRO A 444 28.94 -12.40 3.43
CA PRO A 444 29.78 -13.58 3.66
C PRO A 444 29.06 -14.89 3.31
N ILE A 445 27.76 -14.99 3.62
CA ILE A 445 26.95 -16.16 3.30
C ILE A 445 26.75 -16.29 1.79
N VAL A 446 26.42 -15.19 1.11
CA VAL A 446 26.28 -15.17 -0.35
C VAL A 446 27.58 -15.64 -1.01
N LYS A 447 28.74 -15.16 -0.54
CA LYS A 447 30.05 -15.59 -1.03
C LYS A 447 30.26 -17.10 -0.84
N MET A 448 30.00 -17.64 0.36
CA MET A 448 30.14 -19.07 0.64
C MET A 448 29.23 -19.95 -0.24
N LEU A 449 28.01 -19.49 -0.53
CA LEU A 449 27.07 -20.22 -1.41
C LEU A 449 27.55 -20.20 -2.86
N LEU A 450 28.02 -19.05 -3.36
CA LEU A 450 28.52 -18.89 -4.72
C LEU A 450 29.84 -19.64 -4.96
N GLU A 451 30.76 -19.67 -3.99
CA GLU A 451 32.00 -20.47 -4.04
C GLU A 451 31.71 -21.98 -4.11
N ARG A 452 30.56 -22.41 -3.62
CA ARG A 452 30.04 -23.79 -3.75
C ARG A 452 29.19 -24.00 -5.02
N ASN A 453 29.25 -23.08 -5.99
CA ASN A 453 28.51 -23.12 -7.26
C ASN A 453 26.98 -23.14 -7.08
N ALA A 454 26.44 -22.39 -6.12
CA ALA A 454 25.00 -22.18 -6.02
C ALA A 454 24.43 -21.60 -7.33
N GLN A 455 23.32 -22.17 -7.80
CA GLN A 455 22.69 -21.75 -9.05
C GLN A 455 21.91 -20.44 -8.88
N LEU A 456 21.95 -19.60 -9.90
CA LEU A 456 21.23 -18.32 -9.97
C LEU A 456 19.78 -18.56 -10.42
N LEU A 457 18.97 -19.11 -9.53
CA LEU A 457 17.59 -19.49 -9.83
C LEU A 457 16.61 -18.37 -9.43
N PRO A 458 15.52 -18.18 -10.19
CA PRO A 458 14.47 -17.26 -9.80
C PRO A 458 13.61 -17.88 -8.71
N ASP A 459 13.13 -17.05 -7.79
CA ASP A 459 12.19 -17.44 -6.76
C ASP A 459 10.78 -17.72 -7.33
N ALA A 460 9.86 -17.99 -6.41
CA ALA A 460 8.44 -18.16 -6.68
C ALA A 460 7.82 -16.96 -7.42
N GLU A 461 8.15 -15.71 -7.04
CA GLU A 461 7.69 -14.50 -7.72
C GLU A 461 8.35 -14.30 -9.09
N GLY A 462 9.39 -15.08 -9.41
CA GLY A 462 10.11 -15.02 -10.68
C GLY A 462 11.32 -14.09 -10.65
N LEU A 463 11.77 -13.69 -9.48
CA LEU A 463 12.87 -12.77 -9.23
C LEU A 463 14.17 -13.54 -8.96
N TYR A 464 15.24 -13.14 -9.65
CA TYR A 464 16.58 -13.71 -9.47
C TYR A 464 17.34 -13.00 -8.34
N PRO A 465 18.46 -13.57 -7.81
CA PRO A 465 19.24 -12.96 -6.73
C PRO A 465 19.53 -11.46 -6.91
N GLN A 466 19.93 -11.05 -8.11
CA GLN A 466 20.26 -9.66 -8.43
C GLN A 466 19.04 -8.72 -8.36
N HIS A 467 17.82 -9.22 -8.60
CA HIS A 467 16.59 -8.45 -8.41
C HIS A 467 16.29 -8.27 -6.92
N MET A 468 16.54 -9.29 -6.10
CA MET A 468 16.35 -9.24 -4.65
C MET A 468 17.24 -8.18 -4.01
N VAL A 469 18.52 -8.12 -4.41
CA VAL A 469 19.46 -7.11 -3.90
C VAL A 469 18.96 -5.70 -4.21
N ALA A 470 18.54 -5.45 -5.45
CA ALA A 470 18.01 -4.16 -5.87
C ALA A 470 16.69 -3.79 -5.17
N ARG A 471 15.76 -4.75 -5.05
CA ARG A 471 14.43 -4.55 -4.45
C ARG A 471 14.47 -4.35 -2.94
N ALA A 472 15.33 -5.10 -2.24
CA ALA A 472 15.46 -5.02 -0.79
C ALA A 472 16.48 -3.94 -0.35
N SER A 473 16.99 -3.13 -1.28
CA SER A 473 17.97 -2.06 -1.03
C SER A 473 19.20 -2.53 -0.26
N GLN A 474 19.71 -3.71 -0.63
CA GLN A 474 20.85 -4.35 0.02
C GLN A 474 22.20 -3.78 -0.49
N PRO A 475 23.33 -4.07 0.18
CA PRO A 475 24.62 -3.51 -0.21
C PRO A 475 24.99 -3.81 -1.68
N PRO A 476 25.45 -2.81 -2.46
CA PRO A 476 25.75 -2.97 -3.88
C PRO A 476 26.88 -3.97 -4.18
N GLU A 477 27.74 -4.25 -3.20
CA GLU A 477 28.81 -5.24 -3.31
C GLU A 477 28.26 -6.63 -3.67
N LEU A 478 27.03 -6.94 -3.28
CA LEU A 478 26.35 -8.18 -3.66
C LEU A 478 26.13 -8.28 -5.17
N LEU A 479 25.83 -7.17 -5.86
CA LEU A 479 25.67 -7.15 -7.32
C LEU A 479 27.00 -7.43 -8.03
N LEU A 480 28.09 -6.84 -7.53
CA LEU A 480 29.45 -7.11 -8.03
C LEU A 480 29.81 -8.58 -7.86
N LEU A 481 29.54 -9.13 -6.67
CA LEU A 481 29.80 -10.54 -6.36
C LEU A 481 28.97 -11.48 -7.24
N LEU A 482 27.67 -11.21 -7.40
CA LEU A 482 26.79 -11.99 -8.28
C LEU A 482 27.28 -11.95 -9.73
N LYS A 483 27.68 -10.78 -10.24
CA LYS A 483 28.23 -10.65 -11.60
C LYS A 483 29.52 -11.45 -11.79
N GLN A 484 30.43 -11.44 -10.79
CA GLN A 484 31.66 -12.25 -10.82
C GLN A 484 31.37 -13.75 -10.95
N HIS A 485 30.24 -14.21 -10.41
CA HIS A 485 29.77 -15.59 -10.50
C HIS A 485 28.77 -15.84 -11.66
N GLY A 486 28.76 -14.97 -12.67
CA GLY A 486 28.03 -15.18 -13.92
C GLY A 486 26.56 -14.76 -13.91
N ALA A 487 26.12 -13.94 -12.96
CA ALA A 487 24.79 -13.35 -13.00
C ALA A 487 24.66 -12.31 -14.10
N ASP A 488 23.65 -12.49 -14.94
CA ASP A 488 23.24 -11.51 -15.94
C ASP A 488 22.49 -10.36 -15.26
N MET A 489 23.09 -9.17 -15.30
CA MET A 489 22.54 -7.95 -14.69
C MET A 489 21.41 -7.32 -15.53
N ASP A 490 21.21 -7.76 -16.78
CA ASP A 490 20.09 -7.40 -17.65
C ASP A 490 18.99 -8.47 -17.67
N GLN A 491 19.16 -9.54 -16.89
CA GLN A 491 18.18 -10.61 -16.78
C GLN A 491 16.82 -10.04 -16.37
N ARG A 492 15.80 -10.32 -17.17
CA ARG A 492 14.42 -9.95 -16.88
C ARG A 492 13.77 -10.94 -15.91
N ASP A 493 13.02 -10.43 -14.95
CA ASP A 493 12.18 -11.24 -14.08
C ASP A 493 11.08 -11.97 -14.87
N LYS A 494 10.48 -13.01 -14.28
CA LYS A 494 9.42 -13.77 -14.96
C LYS A 494 8.05 -13.09 -14.90
N LEU A 495 7.87 -12.12 -14.00
CA LEU A 495 6.55 -11.55 -13.71
C LEU A 495 6.24 -10.32 -14.55
N TYR A 496 7.09 -9.30 -14.48
CA TYR A 496 6.93 -7.98 -15.10
C TYR A 496 7.88 -7.73 -16.27
N GLN A 497 8.80 -8.65 -16.54
CA GLN A 497 9.95 -8.46 -17.42
C GLN A 497 10.89 -7.32 -16.95
N TRP A 498 10.91 -7.06 -15.65
CA TRP A 498 11.75 -6.02 -15.04
C TRP A 498 13.17 -6.53 -14.86
N THR A 499 14.16 -5.67 -15.12
CA THR A 499 15.56 -5.93 -14.79
C THR A 499 15.86 -5.44 -13.37
N PRO A 500 17.00 -5.80 -12.75
CA PRO A 500 17.42 -5.24 -11.46
C PRO A 500 17.42 -3.71 -11.43
N LEU A 501 17.72 -3.06 -12.57
CA LEU A 501 17.71 -1.61 -12.71
C LEU A 501 16.33 -1.01 -12.45
N PHE A 502 15.25 -1.68 -12.88
CA PHE A 502 13.88 -1.23 -12.66
C PHE A 502 13.52 -1.27 -11.18
N HIS A 503 13.90 -2.35 -10.48
CA HIS A 503 13.69 -2.45 -9.03
C HIS A 503 14.48 -1.38 -8.29
N ALA A 504 15.75 -1.17 -8.62
CA ALA A 504 16.55 -0.11 -7.99
C ALA A 504 15.96 1.29 -8.24
N ALA A 505 15.47 1.55 -9.46
CA ALA A 505 14.84 2.82 -9.81
C ALA A 505 13.48 3.02 -9.12
N SER A 506 12.67 1.97 -8.99
CA SER A 506 11.34 2.01 -8.37
C SER A 506 11.39 2.09 -6.84
N GLU A 507 12.39 1.50 -6.20
CA GLU A 507 12.56 1.51 -4.74
C GLU A 507 13.48 2.64 -4.25
N GLY A 508 14.04 3.43 -5.17
CA GLY A 508 14.94 4.54 -4.86
C GLY A 508 16.32 4.10 -4.36
N CYS A 509 16.76 2.89 -4.70
CA CYS A 509 18.06 2.36 -4.28
C CYS A 509 19.21 2.91 -5.15
N VAL A 510 19.61 4.15 -4.87
CA VAL A 510 20.64 4.89 -5.61
C VAL A 510 21.95 4.13 -5.74
N ASN A 511 22.43 3.51 -4.65
CA ASN A 511 23.72 2.81 -4.63
C ASN A 511 23.72 1.57 -5.54
N CYS A 512 22.66 0.77 -5.50
CA CYS A 512 22.48 -0.36 -6.41
C CYS A 512 22.33 0.12 -7.84
N LEU A 513 21.53 1.17 -8.09
CA LEU A 513 21.34 1.74 -9.42
C LEU A 513 22.68 2.20 -10.03
N ARG A 514 23.48 2.96 -9.27
CA ARG A 514 24.81 3.42 -9.69
C ARG A 514 25.71 2.24 -10.06
N THR A 515 25.77 1.23 -9.19
CA THR A 515 26.58 0.03 -9.43
C THR A 515 26.11 -0.73 -10.67
N LEU A 516 24.81 -0.89 -10.88
CA LEU A 516 24.27 -1.54 -12.09
C LEU A 516 24.66 -0.78 -13.37
N LEU A 517 24.63 0.55 -13.34
CA LEU A 517 25.05 1.38 -14.47
C LEU A 517 26.57 1.29 -14.73
N GLU A 518 27.39 1.30 -13.68
CA GLU A 518 28.85 1.05 -13.77
C GLU A 518 29.16 -0.35 -14.31
N LEU A 519 28.29 -1.32 -14.05
CA LEU A 519 28.38 -2.68 -14.59
C LEU A 519 27.94 -2.78 -16.06
N GLY A 520 27.50 -1.69 -16.71
CA GLY A 520 27.17 -1.64 -18.13
C GLY A 520 25.80 -2.23 -18.49
N VAL A 521 24.85 -2.24 -17.55
CA VAL A 521 23.45 -2.65 -17.76
C VAL A 521 22.76 -1.72 -18.75
N ASP A 522 21.83 -2.25 -19.55
CA ASP A 522 21.07 -1.47 -20.52
C ASP A 522 20.07 -0.51 -19.82
N ALA A 523 20.49 0.75 -19.66
CA ALA A 523 19.65 1.81 -19.11
C ALA A 523 18.46 2.18 -20.01
N SER A 524 18.46 1.78 -21.28
CA SER A 524 17.39 2.04 -22.24
C SER A 524 16.34 0.92 -22.31
N ALA A 525 16.52 -0.15 -21.53
CA ALA A 525 15.59 -1.25 -21.46
C ALA A 525 14.16 -0.77 -21.09
N VAL A 526 13.17 -1.41 -21.71
CA VAL A 526 11.74 -1.18 -21.48
C VAL A 526 11.02 -2.46 -21.08
N ASP A 527 9.97 -2.32 -20.26
CA ASP A 527 9.15 -3.43 -19.77
C ASP A 527 8.08 -3.90 -20.79
N GLU A 528 7.18 -4.80 -20.37
CA GLU A 528 6.05 -5.28 -21.21
C GLU A 528 5.11 -4.15 -21.70
N LYS A 529 5.12 -2.99 -21.05
CA LYS A 529 4.29 -1.82 -21.39
C LYS A 529 5.05 -0.75 -22.17
N GLY A 530 6.33 -0.96 -22.45
CA GLY A 530 7.19 0.04 -23.09
C GLY A 530 7.68 1.13 -22.14
N LEU A 531 7.60 0.92 -20.82
CA LEU A 531 8.06 1.88 -19.81
C LEU A 531 9.51 1.55 -19.41
N SER A 532 10.34 2.58 -19.22
CA SER A 532 11.76 2.43 -18.84
C SER A 532 11.98 2.59 -17.33
N ALA A 533 13.18 2.27 -16.83
CA ALA A 533 13.56 2.52 -15.44
C ALA A 533 13.42 4.01 -15.04
N MET A 534 13.68 4.93 -15.97
CA MET A 534 13.50 6.38 -15.77
C MET A 534 12.04 6.72 -15.43
N TYR A 535 11.08 6.05 -16.06
CA TYR A 535 9.65 6.27 -15.76
C TYR A 535 9.33 5.93 -14.31
N TYR A 536 9.82 4.79 -13.80
CA TYR A 536 9.55 4.37 -12.43
C TYR A 536 10.23 5.28 -11.39
N ALA A 537 11.47 5.70 -11.65
CA ALA A 537 12.14 6.68 -10.82
C ALA A 537 11.36 8.01 -10.77
N ALA A 538 10.86 8.51 -11.91
CA ALA A 538 10.07 9.74 -11.95
C ALA A 538 8.69 9.58 -11.29
N TRP A 539 8.02 8.46 -11.54
CA TRP A 539 6.69 8.18 -10.99
C TRP A 539 6.71 8.09 -9.47
N GLU A 540 7.69 7.38 -8.90
CA GLU A 540 7.87 7.22 -7.45
C GLU A 540 8.66 8.39 -6.81
N GLY A 541 9.21 9.30 -7.61
CA GLY A 541 9.81 10.56 -7.15
C GLY A 541 11.26 10.48 -6.70
N HIS A 542 12.03 9.53 -7.22
CA HIS A 542 13.44 9.33 -6.89
C HIS A 542 14.34 10.16 -7.82
N LEU A 543 14.49 11.46 -7.53
CA LEU A 543 15.26 12.41 -8.34
C LEU A 543 16.73 11.98 -8.56
N GLU A 544 17.42 11.51 -7.51
CA GLU A 544 18.81 11.08 -7.63
C GLU A 544 18.98 9.88 -8.59
N CYS A 545 18.00 8.96 -8.59
CA CYS A 545 17.96 7.86 -9.55
C CYS A 545 17.77 8.37 -10.98
N MET A 546 16.91 9.38 -11.18
CA MET A 546 16.72 10.01 -12.49
C MET A 546 17.99 10.69 -12.99
N LEU A 547 18.68 11.44 -12.14
CA LEU A 547 19.94 12.12 -12.47
C LEU A 547 21.00 11.09 -12.92
N LEU A 548 21.15 9.99 -12.19
CA LEU A 548 22.07 8.91 -12.56
C LEU A 548 21.71 8.27 -13.91
N LEU A 549 20.45 7.89 -14.12
CA LEU A 549 19.98 7.32 -15.39
C LEU A 549 20.17 8.28 -16.56
N TRP A 550 20.01 9.57 -16.31
CA TRP A 550 20.19 10.61 -17.31
C TRP A 550 21.65 10.81 -17.70
N SER A 551 22.56 10.88 -16.71
CA SER A 551 23.99 11.05 -16.94
C SER A 551 24.58 9.95 -17.85
N HIS A 552 24.23 8.68 -17.61
CA HIS A 552 24.66 7.56 -18.44
C HIS A 552 24.05 7.55 -19.85
N ARG A 553 22.84 8.09 -20.03
CA ARG A 553 22.22 8.26 -21.37
C ARG A 553 23.00 9.27 -22.22
N SER A 554 23.51 10.35 -21.62
CA SER A 554 24.31 11.36 -22.33
C SER A 554 25.65 10.81 -22.82
N GLU A 555 26.32 9.99 -22.00
CA GLU A 555 27.59 9.36 -22.38
C GLU A 555 27.45 8.36 -23.53
N SER A 556 26.39 7.53 -23.53
CA SER A 556 26.11 6.58 -24.62
C SER A 556 25.72 7.27 -25.94
N GLN A 557 25.08 8.44 -25.90
CA GLN A 557 24.76 9.24 -27.09
C GLN A 557 25.98 9.96 -27.68
N SER A 558 26.98 10.31 -26.87
CA SER A 558 28.21 10.97 -27.34
C SER A 558 29.12 10.07 -28.23
N ALA A 559 28.86 8.76 -28.25
CA ALA A 559 29.56 7.79 -29.10
C ALA A 559 28.94 7.62 -30.51
N GLN A 560 27.75 8.16 -30.77
CA GLN A 560 27.15 8.19 -32.11
C GLN A 560 27.31 9.59 -32.73
N LYS A 561 28.45 9.83 -33.38
CA LYS A 561 28.54 10.93 -34.36
C LYS A 561 27.51 10.70 -35.48
N PRO A 562 26.88 11.76 -36.00
CA PRO A 562 25.75 11.65 -36.91
C PRO A 562 26.21 11.17 -38.29
N LEU A 563 26.02 9.89 -38.55
CA LEU A 563 25.95 9.33 -39.89
C LEU A 563 24.58 8.68 -40.06
N ASP A 564 23.54 9.51 -40.02
CA ASP A 564 22.23 9.21 -40.62
C ASP A 564 21.47 10.50 -41.00
N ILE A 565 22.22 11.50 -41.49
CA ILE A 565 21.69 12.57 -42.34
C ILE A 565 22.27 12.36 -43.75
N LEU A 566 21.95 11.23 -44.37
CA LEU A 566 22.09 10.96 -45.82
C LEU A 566 21.76 9.48 -46.13
N ASN A 567 20.61 8.97 -45.69
CA ASN A 567 19.92 7.84 -46.36
C ASN A 567 18.53 7.63 -45.77
N GLY A 568 17.54 8.27 -46.38
CA GLY A 568 16.13 8.11 -46.07
C GLY A 568 15.29 8.52 -47.27
N LEU A 569 15.42 7.74 -48.34
CA LEU A 569 14.63 7.83 -49.56
C LEU A 569 13.14 7.89 -49.22
N ARG A 570 12.47 8.93 -49.73
CA ARG A 570 11.03 8.95 -49.99
C ARG A 570 10.71 7.76 -50.90
N LEU A 571 9.95 6.79 -50.39
CA LEU A 571 9.15 5.92 -51.25
C LEU A 571 7.88 6.68 -51.61
N GLN A 572 8.00 7.48 -52.67
CA GLN A 572 6.86 7.94 -53.45
C GLN A 572 6.43 6.78 -54.35
N GLU A 573 5.15 6.42 -54.25
CA GLU A 573 4.49 5.53 -55.20
C GLU A 573 4.59 6.10 -56.63
N PRO A 574 4.80 5.25 -57.65
CA PRO A 574 4.85 5.71 -59.02
C PRO A 574 3.42 5.96 -59.53
N SER A 575 3.23 7.18 -60.02
CA SER A 575 2.09 7.68 -60.78
C SER A 575 1.79 6.88 -62.05
N SER A 576 0.50 6.69 -62.36
CA SER A 576 0.02 6.54 -63.74
C SER A 576 -1.17 7.45 -64.02
N THR A 577 -0.87 8.52 -64.78
CA THR A 577 -1.67 9.13 -65.85
C THR A 577 -3.12 9.54 -65.60
N THR A 578 -3.33 10.85 -65.64
CA THR A 578 -4.56 11.53 -66.06
C THR A 578 -5.00 11.11 -67.46
N MET A 579 -6.32 10.86 -67.65
CA MET A 579 -7.15 11.33 -68.77
C MET A 579 -8.64 11.00 -68.54
N ASN A 580 -9.45 12.07 -68.57
CA ASN A 580 -10.87 12.22 -68.89
C ASN A 580 -11.75 10.97 -69.15
N HIS A 581 -12.91 10.90 -68.49
CA HIS A 581 -14.19 11.19 -69.15
C HIS A 581 -15.37 11.27 -68.17
N GLU A 582 -16.25 12.25 -68.46
CA GLU A 582 -17.60 12.45 -67.96
C GLU A 582 -18.46 11.17 -68.04
N ILE A 583 -19.42 10.99 -67.13
CA ILE A 583 -20.77 10.47 -67.44
C ILE A 583 -21.75 10.91 -66.35
N ALA A 584 -22.87 11.45 -66.83
CA ALA A 584 -24.05 11.82 -66.08
C ALA A 584 -25.00 10.62 -65.84
N ALA A 585 -25.79 10.75 -64.79
CA ALA A 585 -27.18 10.27 -64.62
C ALA A 585 -27.56 8.84 -65.07
N SER A 586 -27.98 8.03 -64.09
CA SER A 586 -29.27 7.31 -64.13
C SER A 586 -29.55 6.64 -62.80
N GLY A 587 -30.70 6.93 -62.21
CA GLY A 587 -31.17 6.37 -60.94
C GLY A 587 -31.83 5.00 -61.02
N ASP A 588 -32.13 4.52 -59.81
CA ASP A 588 -33.11 3.54 -59.34
C ASP A 588 -33.17 2.13 -59.95
N MET A 589 -32.90 1.13 -59.09
CA MET A 589 -33.99 0.28 -58.61
C MET A 589 -33.64 -0.43 -57.28
N ASP A 590 -34.45 -0.18 -56.26
CA ASP A 590 -34.57 -0.93 -55.01
C ASP A 590 -34.86 -2.41 -55.24
N THR A 591 -34.27 -3.30 -54.43
CA THR A 591 -35.05 -4.32 -53.71
C THR A 591 -34.36 -4.65 -52.37
N ALA A 592 -35.13 -4.46 -51.31
CA ALA A 592 -34.84 -4.72 -49.92
C ALA A 592 -34.29 -6.12 -49.60
N ASP A 593 -33.27 -6.16 -48.74
CA ASP A 593 -33.30 -7.05 -47.58
C ASP A 593 -32.52 -6.40 -46.43
N GLY A 594 -33.27 -5.90 -45.46
CA GLY A 594 -32.75 -5.12 -44.35
C GLY A 594 -32.26 -6.01 -43.21
N ILE A 595 -30.95 -6.00 -42.96
CA ILE A 595 -30.35 -6.11 -41.62
C ILE A 595 -29.08 -5.24 -41.60
N PRO A 596 -29.02 -4.11 -40.85
CA PRO A 596 -27.80 -3.32 -40.71
C PRO A 596 -26.74 -4.08 -39.92
N ASP A 597 -25.48 -3.86 -40.28
CA ASP A 597 -24.31 -4.41 -39.62
C ASP A 597 -24.32 -4.02 -38.12
N LEU A 598 -24.56 -5.01 -37.25
CA LEU A 598 -24.63 -4.83 -35.80
C LEU A 598 -23.22 -4.69 -35.21
N SER A 599 -22.54 -3.59 -35.50
CA SER A 599 -21.50 -3.11 -34.60
C SER A 599 -22.20 -2.64 -33.33
N LEU A 600 -22.05 -3.39 -32.24
CA LEU A 600 -22.44 -2.90 -30.93
C LEU A 600 -21.72 -1.57 -30.72
N PRO A 601 -22.43 -0.48 -30.35
CA PRO A 601 -21.75 0.72 -29.91
C PRO A 601 -20.83 0.34 -28.75
N PRO A 602 -19.66 0.99 -28.62
CA PRO A 602 -18.76 0.76 -27.50
C PRO A 602 -19.59 0.80 -26.20
N PRO A 603 -19.29 -0.07 -25.22
CA PRO A 603 -20.07 -0.13 -24.00
C PRO A 603 -20.13 1.28 -23.42
N ILE A 604 -21.34 1.83 -23.32
CA ILE A 604 -21.58 3.08 -22.62
C ILE A 604 -21.24 2.76 -21.16
N ILE A 605 -20.00 3.10 -20.80
CA ILE A 605 -19.59 3.28 -19.42
C ILE A 605 -20.59 4.31 -18.88
N PRO A 606 -21.32 4.04 -17.79
CA PRO A 606 -22.16 5.07 -17.21
C PRO A 606 -21.24 6.25 -16.90
N LEU A 607 -21.42 7.35 -17.64
CA LEU A 607 -20.77 8.62 -17.35
C LEU A 607 -20.94 8.85 -15.85
N ARG A 608 -19.83 8.85 -15.10
CA ARG A 608 -19.85 9.30 -13.72
C ARG A 608 -20.56 10.65 -13.77
N ARG A 609 -21.64 10.80 -13.00
CA ARG A 609 -22.25 12.11 -12.77
C ARG A 609 -21.21 12.92 -12.02
N TYR A 610 -20.40 13.66 -12.75
CA TYR A 610 -19.40 14.54 -12.19
C TYR A 610 -20.11 15.72 -11.53
N GLY A 611 -20.27 15.63 -10.21
CA GLY A 611 -20.54 16.77 -9.35
C GLY A 611 -19.24 17.15 -8.64
N HIS A 612 -18.90 18.43 -8.64
CA HIS A 612 -17.87 18.94 -7.74
C HIS A 612 -18.40 18.85 -6.31
N ASN A 613 -17.70 18.13 -5.44
CA ASN A 613 -18.02 18.11 -4.01
C ASN A 613 -17.39 19.36 -3.36
N PHE A 614 -18.18 20.13 -2.63
CA PHE A 614 -17.72 21.28 -1.84
C PHE A 614 -18.47 21.28 -0.49
N LEU A 615 -17.94 22.00 0.49
CA LEU A 615 -18.46 22.07 1.84
C LEU A 615 -19.43 23.25 1.97
N ASP A 616 -20.71 22.93 2.16
CA ASP A 616 -21.74 23.92 2.50
C ASP A 616 -21.77 24.14 4.03
N LYS A 617 -22.08 23.09 4.79
CA LYS A 617 -22.20 23.15 6.26
C LYS A 617 -21.29 22.20 7.03
N LYS A 618 -20.85 21.12 6.39
CA LYS A 618 -20.08 20.06 7.06
C LYS A 618 -18.60 20.37 7.01
N VAL A 619 -17.88 19.99 8.07
CA VAL A 619 -16.41 20.00 8.10
C VAL A 619 -15.91 18.71 7.46
N PHE A 620 -14.89 18.82 6.62
CA PHE A 620 -14.17 17.69 6.06
C PHE A 620 -12.96 17.36 6.93
N VAL A 621 -12.90 16.14 7.45
CA VAL A 621 -11.76 15.65 8.23
C VAL A 621 -11.13 14.49 7.47
N GLN A 622 -9.85 14.60 7.14
CA GLN A 622 -9.10 13.57 6.46
C GLN A 622 -8.02 13.01 7.40
N ILE A 623 -7.92 11.69 7.46
CA ILE A 623 -6.87 10.95 8.15
C ILE A 623 -5.96 10.34 7.09
N LEU A 624 -4.65 10.49 7.27
CA LEU A 624 -3.61 10.03 6.36
C LEU A 624 -2.63 9.11 7.11
N PHE A 625 -2.41 7.92 6.58
CA PHE A 625 -1.39 6.99 7.05
C PHE A 625 -0.13 7.11 6.20
N GLU A 626 0.97 7.58 6.80
CA GLU A 626 2.25 7.80 6.11
C GLU A 626 2.92 6.47 5.68
N PRO A 627 3.49 6.40 4.46
CA PRO A 627 4.38 5.33 4.06
C PRO A 627 5.75 5.51 4.72
N GLY A 628 6.03 4.79 5.81
CA GLY A 628 7.33 4.82 6.48
C GLY A 628 7.83 3.43 6.85
N SER A 629 9.15 3.30 7.01
CA SER A 629 9.83 2.07 7.48
C SER A 629 9.35 1.63 8.88
N THR A 630 8.94 2.59 9.72
CA THR A 630 8.16 2.39 10.93
C THR A 630 6.68 2.48 10.55
N GLY A 631 6.03 1.35 10.21
CA GLY A 631 4.63 1.36 9.77
C GLY A 631 3.71 2.18 10.69
N SER A 632 2.60 2.71 10.15
CA SER A 632 1.68 3.60 10.89
C SER A 632 1.06 2.97 12.15
N LEU A 633 1.20 1.66 12.31
CA LEU A 633 0.81 0.91 13.49
C LEU A 633 2.00 0.05 13.94
N CYS A 634 2.45 0.25 15.18
CA CYS A 634 3.57 -0.48 15.78
C CYS A 634 3.12 -1.13 17.08
N PHE A 635 3.46 -2.40 17.29
CA PHE A 635 3.31 -3.08 18.58
C PHE A 635 4.66 -3.14 19.29
N ASP A 636 4.68 -2.97 20.61
CA ASP A 636 5.92 -2.88 21.39
C ASP A 636 6.74 -4.19 21.39
N GLN A 637 6.08 -5.32 21.13
CA GLN A 637 6.71 -6.63 20.94
C GLN A 637 6.63 -7.03 19.46
N ALA A 638 7.79 -7.12 18.81
CA ALA A 638 7.88 -7.55 17.43
C ALA A 638 7.28 -8.96 17.24
N GLY A 639 6.41 -9.11 16.24
CA GLY A 639 5.79 -10.41 15.90
C GLY A 639 4.52 -10.77 16.67
N ARG A 640 4.02 -9.93 17.60
CA ARG A 640 2.84 -10.26 18.43
C ARG A 640 1.54 -10.38 17.62
N HIS A 641 1.39 -9.57 16.56
CA HIS A 641 0.23 -9.58 15.65
C HIS A 641 0.66 -9.31 14.20
N PRO A 642 1.20 -10.31 13.48
CA PRO A 642 1.76 -10.12 12.15
C PRO A 642 0.69 -9.78 11.08
N ALA A 643 -0.57 -10.20 11.32
CA ALA A 643 -1.71 -9.85 10.48
C ALA A 643 -2.91 -9.50 11.36
N ALA A 644 -3.45 -8.31 11.17
CA ALA A 644 -4.62 -7.81 11.88
C ALA A 644 -5.43 -6.90 10.96
N ARG A 645 -6.67 -6.62 11.36
CA ARG A 645 -7.53 -5.64 10.67
C ARG A 645 -7.78 -4.46 11.59
N LEU A 646 -7.60 -3.26 11.07
CA LEU A 646 -7.90 -2.00 11.71
C LEU A 646 -9.28 -1.54 11.25
N THR A 647 -10.24 -1.51 12.15
CA THR A 647 -11.56 -0.94 11.91
C THR A 647 -11.59 0.47 12.48
N ILE A 648 -11.97 1.42 11.63
CA ILE A 648 -12.03 2.84 11.95
C ILE A 648 -13.49 3.25 11.86
N SER A 649 -14.01 3.79 12.95
CA SER A 649 -15.41 4.17 13.06
C SER A 649 -15.57 5.49 13.79
N SER A 650 -16.67 6.18 13.53
CA SER A 650 -17.07 7.35 14.29
C SER A 650 -18.55 7.20 14.65
N LYS A 651 -18.89 7.27 15.93
CA LYS A 651 -20.26 7.01 16.43
C LYS A 651 -21.31 7.99 15.91
N LEU A 652 -20.89 9.18 15.48
CA LEU A 652 -21.75 10.30 15.08
C LEU A 652 -21.64 10.64 13.59
N SER A 653 -20.87 9.88 12.82
CA SER A 653 -20.79 10.03 11.37
C SER A 653 -21.67 8.98 10.69
N ASP A 654 -22.41 9.37 9.64
CA ASP A 654 -23.17 8.45 8.79
C ASP A 654 -22.28 7.50 7.97
N LEU A 655 -20.95 7.56 8.16
CA LEU A 655 -19.99 6.74 7.45
C LEU A 655 -20.01 5.30 7.97
N ILE A 656 -20.16 4.35 7.05
CA ILE A 656 -19.98 2.92 7.33
C ILE A 656 -18.56 2.71 7.89
N PRO A 657 -18.40 2.00 9.03
CA PRO A 657 -17.08 1.68 9.57
C PRO A 657 -16.17 1.09 8.50
N ARG A 658 -14.97 1.67 8.35
CA ARG A 658 -14.02 1.25 7.31
C ARG A 658 -13.00 0.30 7.92
N THR A 659 -12.88 -0.88 7.34
CA THR A 659 -11.93 -1.89 7.78
C THR A 659 -10.76 -1.96 6.80
N ILE A 660 -9.55 -1.85 7.34
CA ILE A 660 -8.30 -1.87 6.60
C ILE A 660 -7.49 -3.07 7.08
N MET A 661 -7.00 -3.86 6.13
CA MET A 661 -6.09 -4.96 6.44
C MET A 661 -4.69 -4.42 6.68
N LEU A 662 -4.00 -4.93 7.71
CA LEU A 662 -2.61 -4.60 7.99
C LEU A 662 -1.68 -5.61 7.31
N PRO A 663 -0.55 -5.18 6.73
CA PRO A 663 -0.09 -3.79 6.61
C PRO A 663 -0.97 -2.93 5.68
N ILE A 664 -1.11 -1.64 6.00
CA ILE A 664 -2.00 -0.71 5.28
C ILE A 664 -1.57 -0.62 3.82
N GLN A 665 -2.45 -1.05 2.92
CA GLN A 665 -2.24 -0.95 1.47
C GLN A 665 -2.39 0.50 1.00
N GLU A 666 -1.73 0.85 -0.12
CA GLU A 666 -1.71 2.21 -0.68
C GLU A 666 -3.12 2.81 -0.84
N ASP A 667 -4.06 2.02 -1.38
CA ASP A 667 -5.44 2.45 -1.66
C ASP A 667 -6.26 2.76 -0.39
N SER A 668 -5.77 2.36 0.79
CA SER A 668 -6.45 2.54 2.07
C SER A 668 -5.74 3.51 3.01
N ARG A 669 -4.71 4.24 2.54
CA ARG A 669 -3.95 5.18 3.37
C ARG A 669 -4.74 6.43 3.77
N THR A 670 -5.77 6.77 3.02
CA THR A 670 -6.53 8.00 3.23
C THR A 670 -7.98 7.68 3.57
N ILE A 671 -8.48 8.27 4.65
CA ILE A 671 -9.88 8.14 5.09
C ILE A 671 -10.44 9.53 5.34
N SER A 672 -11.59 9.81 4.73
CA SER A 672 -12.26 11.09 4.88
C SER A 672 -13.61 10.95 5.60
N PHE A 673 -13.91 11.91 6.46
CA PHE A 673 -15.15 12.05 7.20
C PHE A 673 -15.80 13.39 6.85
N HIS A 674 -17.12 13.39 6.70
CA HIS A 674 -17.92 14.61 6.67
C HIS A 674 -18.61 14.74 8.03
N VAL A 675 -18.31 15.81 8.75
CA VAL A 675 -18.61 15.99 10.16
C VAL A 675 -19.49 17.21 10.34
N ASP A 676 -20.65 17.07 10.99
CA ASP A 676 -21.53 18.19 11.26
C ASP A 676 -21.04 19.07 12.41
N ASN A 677 -20.44 18.48 13.46
CA ASN A 677 -19.86 19.20 14.59
C ASN A 677 -18.52 18.58 15.01
N LEU A 678 -17.44 19.38 14.96
CA LEU A 678 -16.10 18.98 15.41
C LEU A 678 -16.02 18.78 16.93
N GLU A 679 -16.88 19.41 17.73
CA GLU A 679 -16.79 19.35 19.19
C GLU A 679 -17.09 17.97 19.77
N SER A 680 -17.93 17.21 19.09
CA SER A 680 -18.34 15.85 19.45
C SER A 680 -17.68 14.78 18.58
N PHE A 681 -16.85 15.16 17.61
CA PHE A 681 -16.23 14.24 16.66
C PHE A 681 -15.10 13.45 17.31
N ALA A 682 -15.33 12.15 17.51
CA ALA A 682 -14.32 11.20 17.95
C ALA A 682 -14.19 10.07 16.91
N VAL A 683 -12.98 9.54 16.78
CA VAL A 683 -12.67 8.40 15.91
C VAL A 683 -12.17 7.25 16.76
N ASP A 684 -12.91 6.14 16.72
CA ASP A 684 -12.58 4.90 17.39
C ASP A 684 -11.75 4.04 16.42
N PHE A 685 -10.57 3.63 16.88
CA PHE A 685 -9.66 2.71 16.20
C PHE A 685 -9.70 1.38 16.94
N GLU A 686 -10.16 0.33 16.27
CA GLU A 686 -10.26 -1.01 16.86
C GLU A 686 -9.46 -1.99 16.01
N VAL A 687 -8.52 -2.67 16.65
CA VAL A 687 -7.68 -3.69 16.03
C VAL A 687 -8.23 -5.05 16.39
N PHE A 688 -8.52 -5.84 15.37
CA PHE A 688 -8.98 -7.21 15.51
C PHE A 688 -7.99 -8.17 14.84
N PRO A 689 -8.01 -9.46 15.20
CA PRO A 689 -7.40 -10.47 14.36
C PRO A 689 -8.04 -10.41 12.96
N THR A 690 -7.30 -10.82 11.94
CA THR A 690 -7.76 -10.85 10.53
C THR A 690 -9.16 -11.43 10.37
N PHE A 691 -9.54 -12.40 11.22
CA PHE A 691 -10.81 -13.12 11.15
C PHE A 691 -11.58 -13.19 12.47
N GLY A 692 -10.93 -12.92 13.60
CA GLY A 692 -11.57 -12.88 14.91
C GLY A 692 -12.49 -11.68 15.07
N SER A 693 -13.45 -11.83 15.98
CA SER A 693 -14.37 -10.78 16.43
C SER A 693 -13.92 -10.13 17.74
N LYS A 694 -13.00 -10.76 18.49
CA LYS A 694 -12.44 -10.21 19.72
C LYS A 694 -11.47 -9.05 19.42
N VAL A 695 -11.64 -7.93 20.14
CA VAL A 695 -10.75 -6.76 20.03
C VAL A 695 -9.41 -7.08 20.69
N ILE A 696 -8.31 -6.91 19.94
CA ILE A 696 -6.94 -7.03 20.45
C ILE A 696 -6.51 -5.71 21.07
N ALA A 697 -6.79 -4.61 20.37
CA ALA A 697 -6.41 -3.28 20.82
C ALA A 697 -7.45 -2.25 20.41
N LYS A 698 -7.59 -1.20 21.22
CA LYS A 698 -8.44 -0.06 20.96
C LYS A 698 -7.70 1.23 21.26
N SER A 699 -7.95 2.24 20.45
CA SER A 699 -7.57 3.61 20.72
C SER A 699 -8.65 4.57 20.23
N VAL A 700 -8.65 5.79 20.75
CA VAL A 700 -9.66 6.79 20.42
C VAL A 700 -8.98 8.13 20.18
N ALA A 701 -9.18 8.70 18.99
CA ALA A 701 -8.86 10.11 18.75
C ALA A 701 -10.01 10.97 19.26
N LEU A 702 -9.74 11.74 20.30
CA LEU A 702 -10.71 12.66 20.90
C LEU A 702 -10.91 13.91 20.02
N PRO A 703 -12.03 14.63 20.19
CA PRO A 703 -12.32 15.87 19.46
C PRO A 703 -11.19 16.91 19.54
N THR A 704 -10.46 16.95 20.66
CA THR A 704 -9.32 17.86 20.87
C THR A 704 -8.22 17.69 19.84
N VAL A 705 -8.04 16.49 19.27
CA VAL A 705 -7.09 16.23 18.19
C VAL A 705 -7.46 17.01 16.92
N PHE A 706 -8.76 17.08 16.61
CA PHE A 706 -9.28 17.66 15.36
C PHE A 706 -9.76 19.11 15.49
N ARG A 707 -9.87 19.64 16.72
CA ARG A 707 -10.30 21.03 16.94
C ARG A 707 -9.38 22.07 16.32
N ALA A 708 -8.12 21.72 16.08
CA ALA A 708 -7.19 22.53 15.30
C ALA A 708 -7.14 24.00 15.78
N GLU A 709 -7.02 24.25 17.09
CA GLU A 709 -7.02 25.62 17.65
C GLU A 709 -5.85 26.49 17.15
N LYS A 710 -4.78 25.87 16.65
CA LYS A 710 -3.59 26.54 16.10
C LYS A 710 -3.23 26.14 14.67
N SER A 711 -3.59 24.93 14.23
CA SER A 711 -3.30 24.43 12.88
C SER A 711 -4.32 23.36 12.48
N SER A 712 -4.82 23.47 11.26
CA SER A 712 -5.77 22.56 10.59
C SER A 712 -5.10 21.32 9.98
N THR A 713 -3.79 21.20 10.10
CA THR A 713 -3.04 20.00 9.73
C THR A 713 -2.11 19.59 10.87
N GLY A 714 -1.89 18.29 11.04
CA GLY A 714 -0.99 17.79 12.08
C GLY A 714 -0.77 16.30 12.02
N SER A 715 0.13 15.81 12.88
CA SER A 715 0.35 14.39 13.13
C SER A 715 -0.09 14.05 14.54
N CYS A 716 -0.77 12.92 14.69
CA CYS A 716 -1.21 12.37 15.97
C CYS A 716 -0.58 11.01 16.20
N THR A 717 -0.07 10.81 17.42
CA THR A 717 0.40 9.50 17.90
C THR A 717 -0.45 9.12 19.11
N LEU A 718 -1.16 8.01 19.00
CA LEU A 718 -2.03 7.48 20.05
C LEU A 718 -1.48 6.16 20.59
N PRO A 719 -1.46 5.94 21.90
CA PRO A 719 -1.21 4.61 22.45
C PRO A 719 -2.35 3.66 22.07
N LEU A 720 -1.99 2.42 21.75
CA LEU A 720 -2.92 1.31 21.53
C LEU A 720 -3.10 0.57 22.85
N PHE A 721 -4.34 0.51 23.33
CA PHE A 721 -4.66 -0.17 24.58
C PHE A 721 -5.27 -1.54 24.32
N ASP A 722 -4.81 -2.57 25.02
CA ASP A 722 -5.53 -3.84 25.07
C ASP A 722 -6.87 -3.71 25.83
N PRO A 723 -7.73 -4.76 25.89
CA PRO A 723 -8.95 -4.73 26.70
C PRO A 723 -8.73 -4.49 28.21
N ARG A 724 -7.48 -4.54 28.70
CA ARG A 724 -7.07 -4.27 30.09
C ARG A 724 -6.58 -2.82 30.28
N LEU A 725 -6.69 -1.97 29.26
CA LEU A 725 -6.22 -0.58 29.25
C LEU A 725 -4.69 -0.44 29.36
N ARG A 726 -3.95 -1.44 28.88
CA ARG A 726 -2.48 -1.42 28.87
C ARG A 726 -1.97 -1.05 27.49
N SER A 727 -0.97 -0.16 27.45
CA SER A 727 -0.32 0.22 26.20
C SER A 727 0.44 -0.98 25.65
N ILE A 728 0.06 -1.44 24.45
CA ILE A 728 0.71 -2.55 23.74
C ILE A 728 1.36 -2.10 22.42
N GLY A 729 1.30 -0.80 22.13
CA GLY A 729 1.82 -0.23 20.90
C GLY A 729 1.37 1.21 20.68
N GLN A 730 1.63 1.72 19.48
CA GLN A 730 1.30 3.07 19.06
C GLN A 730 0.70 3.08 17.66
N LEU A 731 -0.28 3.96 17.46
CA LEU A 731 -0.91 4.28 16.18
C LEU A 731 -0.54 5.72 15.82
N ARG A 732 0.11 5.91 14.67
CA ARG A 732 0.48 7.22 14.14
C ARG A 732 -0.29 7.52 12.85
N PHE A 733 -0.88 8.71 12.77
CA PHE A 733 -1.54 9.19 11.56
C PHE A 733 -1.45 10.71 11.44
N GLY A 734 -1.35 11.19 10.21
CA GLY A 734 -1.58 12.58 9.86
C GLY A 734 -3.07 12.89 9.79
N PHE A 735 -3.45 14.14 10.01
CA PHE A 735 -4.82 14.60 9.82
C PHE A 735 -4.85 15.98 9.16
N GLN A 736 -5.93 16.24 8.42
CA GLN A 736 -6.26 17.52 7.84
C GLN A 736 -7.74 17.83 8.10
N VAL A 737 -8.04 19.06 8.52
CA VAL A 737 -9.38 19.55 8.84
C VAL A 737 -9.70 20.75 7.97
N ILE A 738 -10.71 20.63 7.10
CA ILE A 738 -11.16 21.71 6.23
C ILE A 738 -12.57 22.10 6.65
N LYS A 739 -12.70 23.35 7.07
CA LYS A 739 -13.96 23.95 7.49
C LYS A 739 -14.67 24.54 6.26
N PRO A 740 -16.01 24.60 6.24
CA PRO A 740 -16.74 25.38 5.24
C PRO A 740 -16.21 26.81 5.11
N TYR A 741 -16.48 27.44 3.98
CA TYR A 741 -16.21 28.86 3.80
C TYR A 741 -17.10 29.68 4.75
N HIS A 742 -16.52 30.61 5.53
CA HIS A 742 -17.26 31.39 6.54
C HIS A 742 -17.93 32.66 5.99
N GLY A 743 -17.49 33.14 4.82
CA GLY A 743 -18.08 34.32 4.18
C GLY A 743 -19.33 33.98 3.36
N ASP A 744 -19.79 34.90 2.53
CA ASP A 744 -20.93 34.69 1.64
C ASP A 744 -20.49 33.94 0.36
N PRO A 745 -20.92 32.68 0.14
CA PRO A 745 -20.57 31.94 -1.07
C PRO A 745 -21.30 32.48 -2.30
N LEU A 746 -20.77 32.18 -3.50
CA LEU A 746 -21.42 32.51 -4.78
C LEU A 746 -22.58 31.54 -5.09
N GLU A 747 -23.72 32.05 -5.58
CA GLU A 747 -24.95 31.27 -5.85
C GLU A 747 -24.82 30.27 -7.04
N ILE A 748 -24.83 28.97 -6.75
CA ILE A 748 -24.58 27.89 -7.73
C ILE A 748 -25.68 27.77 -8.82
N THR A 749 -26.89 28.29 -8.60
CA THR A 749 -27.97 28.25 -9.60
C THR A 749 -27.73 29.18 -10.79
N HIS A 750 -26.96 30.25 -10.58
CA HIS A 750 -26.62 31.25 -11.58
C HIS A 750 -25.17 31.10 -12.12
N PHE A 751 -24.32 30.37 -11.40
CA PHE A 751 -22.98 30.02 -11.83
C PHE A 751 -22.94 28.53 -12.20
N ALA A 752 -22.78 28.20 -13.48
CA ALA A 752 -22.45 26.83 -13.86
C ALA A 752 -21.18 26.43 -13.09
N THR A 753 -21.23 25.35 -12.29
CA THR A 753 -19.99 24.75 -11.79
C THR A 753 -19.16 24.42 -13.02
N TYR A 754 -17.85 24.67 -13.00
CA TYR A 754 -17.00 24.44 -14.18
C TYR A 754 -17.10 22.98 -14.69
N TRP A 755 -17.56 22.06 -13.83
CA TRP A 755 -17.92 20.65 -14.11
C TRP A 755 -19.28 20.39 -14.79
N LYS A 756 -20.28 21.29 -14.71
CA LYS A 756 -21.62 21.10 -15.31
C LYS A 756 -21.65 21.33 -16.83
N ALA A 757 -20.57 21.87 -17.37
CA ALA A 757 -20.41 22.13 -18.78
C ALA A 757 -20.05 20.90 -19.62
N THR A 758 -19.94 19.73 -18.99
CA THR A 758 -19.43 18.48 -19.59
C THR A 758 -20.48 17.39 -19.82
N SER A 759 -21.78 17.64 -19.59
CA SER A 759 -22.81 16.58 -19.65
C SER A 759 -24.05 16.93 -20.51
N ALA A 760 -23.92 16.63 -21.81
CA ALA A 760 -24.90 16.04 -22.76
C ALA A 760 -26.30 16.64 -23.01
N LEU A 761 -26.64 16.65 -24.32
CA LEU A 761 -27.96 16.63 -24.98
C LEU A 761 -28.66 17.97 -25.27
N ASP A 762 -28.01 18.86 -26.04
CA ASP A 762 -28.74 19.66 -27.02
C ASP A 762 -28.13 19.43 -28.41
N SER A 763 -28.89 18.71 -29.23
CA SER A 763 -28.60 18.48 -30.64
C SER A 763 -28.78 19.78 -31.41
N GLU A 764 -27.74 20.60 -31.44
CA GLU A 764 -27.35 21.45 -32.60
C GLU A 764 -26.06 22.27 -32.40
N HIS A 765 -25.36 22.16 -31.26
CA HIS A 765 -24.03 22.78 -31.10
C HIS A 765 -23.04 21.76 -30.55
N ASN A 766 -21.92 21.59 -31.27
CA ASN A 766 -20.84 20.63 -30.99
C ASN A 766 -20.41 20.60 -29.51
N GLY A 767 -20.14 19.39 -29.01
CA GLY A 767 -19.66 19.13 -27.66
C GLY A 767 -18.43 19.94 -27.33
N LEU A 768 -18.62 20.93 -26.45
CA LEU A 768 -17.59 21.79 -25.90
C LEU A 768 -17.85 21.79 -24.39
N VAL A 769 -16.84 21.45 -23.59
CA VAL A 769 -16.71 22.06 -22.25
C VAL A 769 -16.99 23.54 -22.49
N THR A 770 -18.00 24.17 -21.90
CA THR A 770 -18.31 25.59 -22.16
C THR A 770 -17.02 26.38 -22.04
N GLY A 771 -16.49 26.79 -23.19
CA GLY A 771 -15.09 27.12 -23.39
C GLY A 771 -14.71 28.52 -22.91
N SER A 772 -15.31 29.00 -21.81
CA SER A 772 -15.08 30.36 -21.33
C SER A 772 -14.13 30.47 -20.12
N SER A 773 -13.96 29.43 -19.30
CA SER A 773 -13.12 29.53 -18.07
C SER A 773 -11.73 28.89 -18.18
N LEU A 774 -11.48 28.00 -19.15
CA LEU A 774 -10.18 27.35 -19.35
C LEU A 774 -9.72 27.52 -20.80
N SER A 775 -9.79 28.74 -21.31
CA SER A 775 -9.32 29.13 -22.63
C SER A 775 -8.64 30.50 -22.54
N GLY A 776 -7.74 30.78 -23.48
CA GLY A 776 -7.01 32.04 -23.52
C GLY A 776 -5.90 32.16 -22.47
N ASP A 777 -5.35 33.38 -22.39
CA ASP A 777 -4.17 33.71 -21.60
C ASP A 777 -4.54 34.20 -20.21
N HIS A 778 -3.96 33.57 -19.19
CA HIS A 778 -4.14 33.92 -17.79
C HIS A 778 -2.85 34.54 -17.24
N VAL A 779 -2.95 35.75 -16.69
CA VAL A 779 -1.82 36.41 -16.03
C VAL A 779 -1.58 35.79 -14.65
N GLN A 780 -0.37 35.33 -14.37
CA GLN A 780 -0.01 34.77 -13.08
C GLN A 780 0.17 35.89 -12.03
N LEU A 781 -0.49 35.76 -10.89
CA LEU A 781 -0.36 36.64 -9.74
C LEU A 781 0.08 35.81 -8.53
N PHE A 782 1.22 36.15 -7.93
CA PHE A 782 1.72 35.47 -6.73
C PHE A 782 1.06 36.05 -5.48
N VAL A 783 0.23 35.26 -4.80
CA VAL A 783 -0.59 35.74 -3.68
C VAL A 783 -0.17 35.07 -2.37
N GLN A 784 0.01 35.89 -1.34
CA GLN A 784 0.24 35.44 0.03
C GLN A 784 -0.42 36.40 1.05
N LEU A 785 -0.40 36.08 2.34
CA LEU A 785 -1.01 36.91 3.39
C LEU A 785 0.02 37.65 4.24
N THR A 786 -0.32 38.88 4.60
CA THR A 786 0.31 39.65 5.68
C THR A 786 -0.20 39.21 7.06
N ARG A 787 0.43 39.68 8.13
CA ARG A 787 0.08 39.38 9.53
C ARG A 787 -1.38 39.69 9.88
N ASP A 788 -1.93 40.74 9.28
CA ASP A 788 -3.30 41.21 9.45
C ASP A 788 -4.30 40.50 8.52
N GLY A 789 -3.87 39.45 7.80
CA GLY A 789 -4.74 38.60 6.98
C GLY A 789 -5.14 39.22 5.64
N ILE A 790 -4.39 40.21 5.15
CA ILE A 790 -4.67 40.87 3.88
C ILE A 790 -3.92 40.13 2.75
N PRO A 791 -4.62 39.68 1.69
CA PRO A 791 -3.97 39.11 0.50
C PRO A 791 -3.17 40.16 -0.25
N VAL A 792 -1.88 39.90 -0.44
CA VAL A 792 -0.91 40.77 -1.12
C VAL A 792 -0.20 40.04 -2.25
N LEU A 793 0.25 40.81 -3.24
CA LEU A 793 1.02 40.30 -4.37
C LEU A 793 2.51 40.44 -4.13
N TYR A 794 3.20 39.30 -3.99
CA TYR A 794 4.66 39.25 -3.94
C TYR A 794 5.16 37.80 -4.16
N PRO A 795 6.22 37.56 -4.94
CA PRO A 795 6.64 36.21 -5.34
C PRO A 795 7.46 35.43 -4.30
N ARG A 796 8.06 36.10 -3.31
CA ARG A 796 8.92 35.45 -2.30
C ARG A 796 8.31 35.48 -0.90
N PHE A 797 8.62 34.50 -0.04
CA PHE A 797 8.13 34.52 1.36
C PHE A 797 8.75 35.64 2.20
N THR A 798 9.96 36.10 1.85
CA THR A 798 10.71 37.13 2.56
C THR A 798 10.96 38.38 1.72
N ILE A 799 11.07 39.52 2.40
CA ILE A 799 11.47 40.80 1.82
C ILE A 799 12.75 41.26 2.50
N GLN A 800 13.76 41.61 1.71
CA GLN A 800 15.00 42.17 2.22
C GLN A 800 14.83 43.66 2.57
N HIS A 801 14.88 44.03 3.85
CA HIS A 801 14.81 45.42 4.29
C HIS A 801 16.02 45.71 5.19
N HIS A 802 16.84 46.70 4.82
CA HIS A 802 18.06 47.08 5.57
C HIS A 802 18.98 45.89 5.91
N SER A 803 19.21 44.98 4.95
CA SER A 803 20.02 43.76 5.10
C SER A 803 19.45 42.68 6.04
N VAL A 804 18.18 42.80 6.43
CA VAL A 804 17.44 41.77 7.18
C VAL A 804 16.37 41.18 6.26
N GLU A 805 16.28 39.85 6.20
CA GLU A 805 15.16 39.18 5.55
C GLU A 805 13.98 39.09 6.52
N ILE A 806 12.85 39.67 6.12
CA ILE A 806 11.63 39.71 6.93
C ILE A 806 10.55 38.90 6.22
N PRO A 807 10.00 37.84 6.85
CA PRO A 807 8.83 37.13 6.33
C PRO A 807 7.61 38.04 6.17
N ILE A 808 6.90 37.92 5.06
CA ILE A 808 5.72 38.78 4.78
C ILE A 808 4.62 38.56 5.80
N CYS A 809 4.47 37.34 6.30
CA CYS A 809 3.51 37.02 7.35
C CYS A 809 3.77 37.77 8.67
N HIS A 810 4.93 38.40 8.87
CA HIS A 810 5.22 39.23 10.05
C HIS A 810 4.87 40.72 9.85
N LEU A 811 4.74 41.17 8.61
CA LEU A 811 4.41 42.55 8.26
C LEU A 811 2.90 42.76 8.25
N SER A 812 2.43 43.92 8.70
CA SER A 812 1.09 44.41 8.35
C SER A 812 1.07 44.94 6.92
N PHE A 813 -0.11 45.05 6.32
CA PHE A 813 -0.24 45.61 4.97
C PHE A 813 0.32 47.03 4.84
N ASN A 814 0.16 47.87 5.86
CA ASN A 814 0.71 49.23 5.85
C ASN A 814 2.24 49.23 5.86
N GLU A 815 2.86 48.34 6.63
CA GLU A 815 4.32 48.18 6.67
C GLU A 815 4.83 47.64 5.32
N PHE A 816 4.18 46.61 4.78
CA PHE A 816 4.49 46.06 3.45
C PHE A 816 4.43 47.14 2.35
N LYS A 817 3.39 47.98 2.35
CA LYS A 817 3.24 49.09 1.40
C LYS A 817 4.32 50.16 1.56
N SER A 818 4.71 50.45 2.80
CA SER A 818 5.78 51.41 3.11
C SER A 818 7.14 50.94 2.58
N VAL A 819 7.44 49.64 2.72
CA VAL A 819 8.65 49.04 2.14
C VAL A 819 8.67 49.17 0.61
N GLY A 820 7.52 48.98 -0.05
CA GLY A 820 7.39 49.21 -1.50
C GLY A 820 7.66 50.66 -1.89
N ALA A 821 7.15 51.63 -1.13
CA ALA A 821 7.37 53.06 -1.37
C ALA A 821 8.85 53.46 -1.22
N GLU A 822 9.55 52.93 -0.20
CA GLU A 822 11.00 53.15 -0.02
C GLU A 822 11.84 52.57 -1.15
N ARG A 823 11.36 51.50 -1.79
CA ARG A 823 11.98 50.87 -2.97
C ARG A 823 11.66 51.59 -4.29
N GLY A 824 10.93 52.71 -4.24
CA GLY A 824 10.62 53.54 -5.41
C GLY A 824 9.44 53.06 -6.25
N VAL A 825 8.55 52.21 -5.70
CA VAL A 825 7.36 51.73 -6.42
C VAL A 825 6.33 52.85 -6.52
N ASN A 826 6.09 53.38 -7.72
CA ASN A 826 5.06 54.39 -7.96
C ASN A 826 3.70 53.72 -8.23
N GLN A 827 2.84 53.73 -7.22
CA GLN A 827 1.52 53.08 -7.32
C GLN A 827 0.58 53.72 -8.35
N ALA A 828 0.66 55.06 -8.54
CA ALA A 828 -0.22 55.75 -9.47
C ALA A 828 0.10 55.39 -10.93
N GLU A 829 1.38 55.32 -11.26
CA GLU A 829 1.85 54.89 -12.59
C GLU A 829 1.47 53.44 -12.87
N THR A 830 1.64 52.55 -11.88
CA THR A 830 1.24 51.15 -12.04
C THR A 830 -0.27 51.02 -12.27
N ILE A 831 -1.10 51.74 -11.51
CA ILE A 831 -2.56 51.72 -11.72
C ILE A 831 -2.94 52.22 -13.11
N GLN A 832 -2.32 53.31 -13.57
CA GLN A 832 -2.55 53.83 -14.91
C GLN A 832 -2.17 52.80 -15.98
N PHE A 833 -1.01 52.14 -15.83
CA PHE A 833 -0.60 51.07 -16.73
C PHE A 833 -1.61 49.89 -16.75
N LEU A 834 -2.10 49.48 -15.58
CA LEU A 834 -3.08 48.39 -15.49
C LEU A 834 -4.37 48.72 -16.25
N GLN A 835 -4.85 49.97 -16.16
CA GLN A 835 -6.10 50.39 -16.79
C GLN A 835 -5.97 50.58 -18.31
N GLU A 836 -4.85 51.08 -18.80
CA GLU A 836 -4.67 51.47 -20.21
C GLU A 836 -4.01 50.38 -21.06
N ASN A 837 -3.10 49.59 -20.48
CA ASN A 837 -2.15 48.77 -21.25
C ASN A 837 -2.14 47.28 -20.88
N ALA A 838 -2.82 46.84 -19.81
CA ALA A 838 -2.75 45.44 -19.35
C ALA A 838 -3.26 44.43 -20.38
N THR A 839 -4.26 44.77 -21.19
CA THR A 839 -4.77 43.92 -22.28
C THR A 839 -3.79 43.76 -23.45
N ASN A 840 -2.90 44.73 -23.64
CA ASN A 840 -1.95 44.74 -24.76
C ASN A 840 -0.63 44.02 -24.42
N SER A 841 -0.27 43.91 -23.14
CA SER A 841 1.00 43.30 -22.72
C SER A 841 0.89 42.55 -21.38
N ILE A 842 0.37 41.31 -21.45
CA ILE A 842 0.18 40.44 -20.28
C ILE A 842 1.51 40.14 -19.57
N ALA A 843 2.59 39.91 -20.32
CA ALA A 843 3.93 39.67 -19.78
C ALA A 843 4.46 40.86 -18.96
N GLN A 844 4.27 42.09 -19.44
CA GLN A 844 4.66 43.30 -18.69
C GLN A 844 3.78 43.48 -17.45
N THR A 845 2.48 43.19 -17.55
CA THR A 845 1.56 43.19 -16.40
C THR A 845 2.03 42.22 -15.31
N HIS A 846 2.43 41.00 -15.68
CA HIS A 846 2.98 40.02 -14.74
C HIS A 846 4.21 40.56 -14.00
N ARG A 847 5.21 41.07 -14.73
CA ARG A 847 6.44 41.62 -14.12
C ARG A 847 6.16 42.81 -13.20
N LEU A 848 5.29 43.72 -13.64
CA LEU A 848 4.95 44.92 -12.88
C LEU A 848 4.23 44.55 -11.58
N LEU A 849 3.28 43.60 -11.63
CA LEU A 849 2.52 43.14 -10.47
C LEU A 849 3.36 42.32 -9.49
N ALA A 850 4.37 41.58 -9.95
CA ALA A 850 5.29 40.86 -9.08
C ALA A 850 6.12 41.80 -8.17
N ALA A 851 6.32 43.06 -8.58
CA ALA A 851 7.06 44.08 -7.84
C ALA A 851 6.18 45.24 -7.32
N SER A 852 4.85 45.12 -7.35
CA SER A 852 3.95 46.26 -7.13
C SER A 852 3.60 46.56 -5.67
N PHE A 853 3.82 45.62 -4.75
CA PHE A 853 3.43 45.73 -3.34
C PHE A 853 1.94 46.11 -3.15
N PHE A 854 1.06 45.57 -4.00
CA PHE A 854 -0.38 45.79 -3.93
C PHE A 854 -1.09 44.68 -3.16
N SER A 855 -2.26 45.02 -2.61
CA SER A 855 -3.24 44.00 -2.19
C SER A 855 -3.93 43.38 -3.41
N LEU A 856 -4.40 42.14 -3.26
CA LEU A 856 -5.20 41.46 -4.29
C LEU A 856 -6.45 42.27 -4.65
N ARG A 857 -7.08 42.89 -3.65
CA ARG A 857 -8.25 43.77 -3.81
C ARG A 857 -7.97 44.95 -4.75
N GLU A 858 -6.85 45.65 -4.54
CA GLU A 858 -6.45 46.77 -5.38
C GLU A 858 -6.23 46.31 -6.83
N VAL A 859 -5.52 45.19 -7.02
CA VAL A 859 -5.23 44.67 -8.37
C VAL A 859 -6.50 44.26 -9.10
N LEU A 860 -7.38 43.47 -8.47
CA LEU A 860 -8.61 42.99 -9.11
C LEU A 860 -9.54 44.13 -9.52
N ARG A 861 -9.59 45.21 -8.73
CA ARG A 861 -10.37 46.42 -9.00
C ARG A 861 -9.87 47.21 -10.21
N HIS A 862 -8.55 47.32 -10.39
CA HIS A 862 -7.96 48.15 -11.44
C HIS A 862 -7.62 47.37 -12.72
N LEU A 863 -7.47 46.05 -12.64
CA LEU A 863 -7.22 45.21 -13.81
C LEU A 863 -8.49 45.11 -14.69
N PRO A 864 -8.41 45.30 -16.02
CA PRO A 864 -9.57 45.16 -16.91
C PRO A 864 -10.20 43.78 -16.79
N ILE A 865 -11.53 43.71 -16.76
CA ILE A 865 -12.26 42.47 -16.48
C ILE A 865 -12.05 41.38 -17.55
N SER A 866 -11.69 41.78 -18.77
CA SER A 866 -11.35 40.90 -19.90
C SER A 866 -10.04 40.12 -19.72
N VAL A 867 -9.17 40.50 -18.78
CA VAL A 867 -7.92 39.80 -18.50
C VAL A 867 -8.18 38.62 -17.56
N SER A 868 -7.93 37.40 -18.02
CA SER A 868 -8.03 36.21 -17.18
C SER A 868 -6.86 36.12 -16.21
N VAL A 869 -7.07 35.56 -15.02
CA VAL A 869 -6.08 35.57 -13.93
C VAL A 869 -5.79 34.16 -13.43
N ASN A 870 -4.51 33.85 -13.24
CA ASN A 870 -4.05 32.70 -12.48
C ASN A 870 -3.55 33.17 -11.11
N LEU A 871 -4.26 32.83 -10.05
CA LEU A 871 -3.86 33.10 -8.67
C LEU A 871 -2.94 31.98 -8.20
N SER A 872 -1.63 32.25 -8.21
CA SER A 872 -0.59 31.35 -7.73
C SER A 872 -0.40 31.57 -6.23
N ILE A 873 -0.98 30.67 -5.43
CA ILE A 873 -1.05 30.82 -3.98
C ILE A 873 0.22 30.28 -3.34
N LEU A 874 0.95 31.15 -2.66
CA LEU A 874 2.18 30.81 -1.95
C LEU A 874 1.83 30.47 -0.50
N TYR A 875 1.82 29.18 -0.19
CA TYR A 875 1.61 28.66 1.17
C TYR A 875 2.80 27.77 1.55
N PRO A 876 3.58 28.13 2.59
CA PRO A 876 4.82 27.43 2.91
C PRO A 876 4.56 26.01 3.39
N SER A 877 5.52 25.12 3.13
CA SER A 877 5.58 23.80 3.74
C SER A 877 5.99 23.88 5.22
N PRO A 878 5.73 22.85 6.04
CA PRO A 878 6.16 22.84 7.44
C PRO A 878 7.68 22.99 7.64
N ALA A 879 8.48 22.55 6.67
CA ALA A 879 9.93 22.74 6.67
C ALA A 879 10.31 24.21 6.44
N GLU A 880 9.72 24.85 5.41
CA GLU A 880 9.94 26.27 5.12
C GLU A 880 9.45 27.18 6.26
N GLU A 881 8.34 26.82 6.90
CA GLU A 881 7.81 27.55 8.07
C GLU A 881 8.82 27.58 9.22
N GLN A 882 9.49 26.45 9.47
CA GLN A 882 10.54 26.32 10.48
C GLN A 882 11.83 27.06 10.08
N ASP A 883 12.29 26.85 8.85
CA ASP A 883 13.54 27.43 8.35
C ASP A 883 13.50 28.96 8.28
N LEU A 884 12.34 29.52 7.88
CA LEU A 884 12.13 30.97 7.77
C LEU A 884 11.52 31.59 9.04
N ASN A 885 11.31 30.80 10.09
CA ASN A 885 10.75 31.23 11.37
C ASN A 885 9.42 32.00 11.24
N MET A 886 8.46 31.45 10.47
CA MET A 886 7.21 32.11 10.09
C MET A 886 6.13 32.03 11.19
N THR A 887 6.41 32.58 12.38
CA THR A 887 5.57 32.46 13.59
C THR A 887 4.16 33.08 13.51
N SER A 888 3.87 33.90 12.49
CA SER A 888 2.56 34.58 12.32
C SER A 888 1.82 34.12 11.06
N LEU A 889 2.16 32.94 10.55
CA LEU A 889 1.45 32.34 9.43
C LEU A 889 -0.01 32.02 9.81
N ALA A 890 -0.95 32.41 8.94
CA ALA A 890 -2.35 32.05 9.13
C ALA A 890 -2.59 30.57 8.83
N ASP A 891 -3.51 29.97 9.59
CA ASP A 891 -3.98 28.61 9.32
C ASP A 891 -4.57 28.48 7.90
N VAL A 892 -4.42 27.31 7.27
CA VAL A 892 -4.84 27.06 5.88
C VAL A 892 -6.31 27.44 5.60
N ASN A 893 -7.21 27.27 6.58
CA ASN A 893 -8.62 27.62 6.40
C ASN A 893 -8.82 29.13 6.37
N SER A 894 -8.23 29.85 7.34
CA SER A 894 -8.27 31.32 7.36
C SER A 894 -7.55 31.91 6.16
N PHE A 895 -6.48 31.25 5.72
CA PHE A 895 -5.71 31.64 4.55
C PHE A 895 -6.55 31.56 3.26
N ALA A 896 -7.21 30.42 3.05
CA ALA A 896 -8.14 30.24 1.93
C ALA A 896 -9.34 31.19 2.01
N ASP A 897 -9.94 31.37 3.20
CA ASP A 897 -11.11 32.24 3.37
C ASP A 897 -10.78 33.70 3.03
N ALA A 898 -9.63 34.22 3.43
CA ALA A 898 -9.20 35.58 3.11
C ALA A 898 -9.07 35.79 1.59
N ILE A 899 -8.48 34.84 0.86
CA ILE A 899 -8.33 34.92 -0.60
C ILE A 899 -9.69 34.80 -1.28
N LEU A 900 -10.51 33.82 -0.88
CA LEU A 900 -11.84 33.61 -1.48
C LEU A 900 -12.76 34.80 -1.25
N THR A 901 -12.68 35.46 -0.09
CA THR A 901 -13.45 36.68 0.20
C THR A 901 -13.18 37.76 -0.84
N GLU A 902 -11.91 38.05 -1.14
CA GLU A 902 -11.55 39.05 -2.15
C GLU A 902 -12.00 38.67 -3.56
N VAL A 903 -11.87 37.39 -3.92
CA VAL A 903 -12.27 36.89 -5.25
C VAL A 903 -13.79 36.92 -5.41
N PHE A 904 -14.55 36.51 -4.39
CA PHE A 904 -16.01 36.52 -4.41
C PHE A 904 -16.57 37.94 -4.37
N ASP A 905 -15.99 38.83 -3.57
CA ASP A 905 -16.37 40.25 -3.56
C ASP A 905 -16.16 40.88 -4.94
N HIS A 906 -15.01 40.61 -5.57
CA HIS A 906 -14.75 41.07 -6.94
C HIS A 906 -15.76 40.49 -7.94
N ALA A 907 -16.06 39.19 -7.86
CA ALA A 907 -17.04 38.53 -8.72
C ALA A 907 -18.46 39.11 -8.55
N ARG A 908 -18.87 39.42 -7.31
CA ARG A 908 -20.15 40.07 -7.01
C ARG A 908 -20.23 41.47 -7.63
N VAL A 909 -19.22 42.29 -7.39
CA VAL A 909 -19.14 43.65 -7.95
C VAL A 909 -19.13 43.64 -9.47
N ALA A 910 -18.35 42.74 -10.08
CA ALA A 910 -18.29 42.57 -11.53
C ALA A 910 -19.67 42.27 -12.14
N ARG A 911 -20.41 41.35 -11.52
CA ARG A 911 -21.74 40.94 -11.97
C ARG A 911 -22.78 42.05 -11.86
N ASP A 912 -22.70 42.89 -10.82
CA ASP A 912 -23.59 44.04 -10.67
C ASP A 912 -23.42 45.05 -11.83
N HIS A 913 -22.23 45.10 -12.44
CA HIS A 913 -21.95 45.93 -13.62
C HIS A 913 -22.31 45.23 -14.93
N ASN A 914 -22.07 43.91 -15.04
CA ASN A 914 -22.44 43.11 -16.21
C ASN A 914 -22.84 41.68 -15.80
N PRO A 915 -24.14 41.33 -15.82
CA PRO A 915 -24.62 40.05 -15.31
C PRO A 915 -24.15 38.83 -16.12
N ASP A 916 -23.79 39.02 -17.38
CA ASP A 916 -23.36 37.96 -18.30
C ASP A 916 -21.84 37.72 -18.29
N PHE A 917 -21.07 38.55 -17.57
CA PHE A 917 -19.61 38.55 -17.66
C PHE A 917 -18.92 38.35 -16.31
N LEU A 918 -18.25 37.21 -16.15
CA LEU A 918 -17.38 36.90 -15.02
C LEU A 918 -15.92 36.82 -15.49
N ARG A 919 -14.99 37.40 -14.72
CA ARG A 919 -13.55 37.21 -14.96
C ARG A 919 -13.20 35.73 -14.80
N SER A 920 -12.46 35.15 -15.74
CA SER A 920 -11.89 33.82 -15.58
C SER A 920 -10.76 33.83 -14.53
N VAL A 921 -10.86 32.94 -13.54
CA VAL A 921 -9.88 32.78 -12.46
C VAL A 921 -9.52 31.31 -12.31
N VAL A 922 -8.21 31.03 -12.25
CA VAL A 922 -7.65 29.69 -12.00
C VAL A 922 -6.77 29.74 -10.76
N PHE A 923 -6.90 28.77 -9.86
CA PHE A 923 -6.03 28.65 -8.68
C PHE A 923 -4.91 27.65 -8.94
N THR A 924 -3.68 28.04 -8.62
CA THR A 924 -2.50 27.16 -8.68
C THR A 924 -1.71 27.22 -7.37
N SER A 925 -1.16 26.11 -6.92
CA SER A 925 -0.20 26.11 -5.80
C SER A 925 0.66 24.85 -5.84
N TYR A 926 1.89 24.94 -5.34
CA TYR A 926 2.76 23.79 -5.07
C TYR A 926 2.40 23.07 -3.76
N ASN A 927 1.62 23.73 -2.88
CA ASN A 927 1.23 23.14 -1.61
C ASN A 927 -0.15 22.47 -1.75
N HIS A 928 -0.18 21.15 -1.58
CA HIS A 928 -1.42 20.40 -1.73
C HIS A 928 -2.47 20.75 -0.67
N ASN A 929 -2.08 21.18 0.54
CA ASN A 929 -3.03 21.48 1.61
C ASN A 929 -3.91 22.68 1.27
N ILE A 930 -3.32 23.74 0.71
CA ILE A 930 -4.09 24.93 0.29
C ILE A 930 -4.92 24.64 -0.96
N CYS A 931 -4.43 23.82 -1.90
CA CYS A 931 -5.23 23.34 -3.03
C CYS A 931 -6.47 22.59 -2.55
N THR A 932 -6.31 21.67 -1.59
CA THR A 932 -7.43 20.93 -1.00
C THR A 932 -8.42 21.88 -0.32
N ALA A 933 -7.94 22.84 0.48
CA ALA A 933 -8.81 23.81 1.15
C ALA A 933 -9.60 24.67 0.16
N LEU A 934 -8.94 25.23 -0.87
CA LEU A 934 -9.60 26.03 -1.91
C LEU A 934 -10.63 25.20 -2.67
N ASN A 935 -10.29 23.98 -3.08
CA ASN A 935 -11.20 23.12 -3.84
C ASN A 935 -12.44 22.73 -3.02
N TRP A 936 -12.29 22.38 -1.74
CA TRP A 936 -13.44 22.02 -0.90
C TRP A 936 -14.29 23.22 -0.46
N LYS A 937 -13.74 24.44 -0.46
CA LYS A 937 -14.48 25.64 -0.05
C LYS A 937 -15.28 26.30 -1.18
N GLN A 938 -15.00 25.98 -2.45
CA GLN A 938 -15.71 26.59 -3.58
C GLN A 938 -15.83 25.66 -4.80
N PRO A 939 -16.95 25.70 -5.55
CA PRO A 939 -17.15 24.90 -6.76
C PRO A 939 -17.05 25.69 -8.10
N ASN A 940 -16.72 26.98 -8.05
CA ASN A 940 -16.82 27.93 -9.17
C ASN A 940 -15.55 28.00 -10.04
N PHE A 941 -14.37 27.84 -9.44
CA PHE A 941 -13.07 28.06 -10.07
C PHE A 941 -12.21 26.78 -10.02
N PRO A 942 -11.50 26.44 -11.11
CA PRO A 942 -10.64 25.27 -11.15
C PRO A 942 -9.39 25.45 -10.28
N VAL A 943 -8.96 24.34 -9.66
CA VAL A 943 -7.74 24.25 -8.86
C VAL A 943 -6.79 23.25 -9.51
N LEU A 944 -5.55 23.67 -9.79
CA LEU A 944 -4.48 22.80 -10.29
C LEU A 944 -3.32 22.74 -9.28
N LEU A 945 -2.79 21.53 -9.06
CA LEU A 945 -1.65 21.29 -8.20
C LEU A 945 -0.34 21.33 -9.00
N CYS A 946 0.60 22.16 -8.59
CA CYS A 946 1.93 22.24 -9.19
C CYS A 946 2.86 21.21 -8.56
N ASN A 947 3.68 20.53 -9.37
CA ASN A 947 4.70 19.61 -8.89
C ASN A 947 5.91 19.59 -9.84
N ASP A 948 7.10 19.79 -9.29
CA ASP A 948 8.36 19.93 -10.05
C ASP A 948 9.39 18.82 -9.78
N LEU A 949 9.04 17.78 -9.00
CA LEU A 949 9.94 16.68 -8.62
C LEU A 949 11.30 17.16 -8.02
N GLY A 950 11.33 18.31 -7.35
CA GLY A 950 12.40 18.64 -6.41
C GLY A 950 13.49 19.47 -7.05
N GLN A 951 13.09 20.45 -7.86
CA GLN A 951 13.99 21.28 -8.65
C GLN A 951 14.88 20.44 -9.57
N ILE A 952 14.30 19.81 -10.59
CA ILE A 952 15.01 19.28 -11.77
C ILE A 952 15.67 20.46 -12.55
N ARG A 953 16.50 21.29 -11.92
CA ARG A 953 17.30 22.32 -12.60
C ARG A 953 18.52 21.69 -13.29
N ASP A 954 18.97 20.54 -12.78
CA ASP A 954 20.30 19.98 -13.09
C ASP A 954 20.30 18.87 -14.14
N LEU A 955 19.15 18.37 -14.63
CA LEU A 955 19.16 17.35 -15.68
C LEU A 955 19.70 17.90 -17.02
N ALA A 956 19.69 19.22 -17.27
CA ALA A 956 19.97 19.72 -18.63
C ALA A 956 20.78 21.02 -18.77
N ARG A 957 21.25 21.72 -17.72
CA ARG A 957 21.95 23.01 -17.91
C ARG A 957 23.11 23.32 -16.97
N ASP A 958 24.10 23.97 -17.60
CA ASP A 958 25.15 24.80 -17.00
C ASP A 958 24.55 26.13 -16.50
N ILE A 959 25.12 26.65 -15.42
CA ILE A 959 24.61 27.71 -14.56
C ILE A 959 24.54 29.06 -15.29
N GLY A 960 23.34 29.54 -15.67
CA GLY A 960 23.22 30.87 -16.30
C GLY A 960 21.82 31.46 -16.49
N SER A 961 20.77 30.66 -16.69
CA SER A 961 19.40 31.18 -16.89
C SER A 961 18.60 31.14 -15.58
N LEU A 962 18.54 32.26 -14.87
CA LEU A 962 17.60 32.46 -13.77
C LEU A 962 16.19 32.72 -14.35
N PRO A 963 15.11 32.25 -13.71
CA PRO A 963 13.74 32.58 -14.14
C PRO A 963 13.52 34.10 -14.16
N ASP A 964 12.63 34.60 -15.03
CA ASP A 964 12.30 36.04 -15.14
C ASP A 964 11.85 36.59 -13.76
N ILE A 965 11.16 35.75 -12.95
CA ILE A 965 10.81 36.01 -11.55
C ILE A 965 11.08 34.76 -10.69
N ASP A 966 11.89 34.91 -9.64
CA ASP A 966 12.12 33.85 -8.64
C ASP A 966 10.98 33.81 -7.60
N SER A 967 10.33 32.65 -7.45
CA SER A 967 9.17 32.44 -6.59
C SER A 967 9.45 31.43 -5.47
N SER A 968 9.02 31.70 -4.24
CA SER A 968 9.12 30.78 -3.11
C SER A 968 8.05 29.67 -3.14
N GLY A 969 8.18 28.65 -2.29
CA GLY A 969 7.14 27.64 -2.08
C GLY A 969 7.14 26.49 -3.09
N ARG A 970 8.19 26.38 -3.94
CA ARG A 970 8.37 25.22 -4.81
C ARG A 970 8.68 23.99 -3.95
N ALA A 971 7.65 23.19 -3.71
CA ALA A 971 7.72 21.92 -3.01
C ALA A 971 7.52 20.77 -4.00
N SER A 972 8.11 19.63 -3.70
CA SER A 972 8.03 18.46 -4.56
C SER A 972 7.55 17.22 -3.82
N MET A 973 6.80 16.41 -4.54
CA MET A 973 6.39 15.07 -4.13
C MET A 973 6.45 14.16 -5.35
N SER A 974 6.36 12.85 -5.17
CA SER A 974 6.31 11.95 -6.32
C SER A 974 5.12 12.27 -7.24
N ILE A 975 5.29 12.05 -8.54
CA ILE A 975 4.21 12.28 -9.50
C ILE A 975 3.00 11.40 -9.16
N LYS A 976 3.25 10.16 -8.74
CA LYS A 976 2.25 9.24 -8.20
C LYS A 976 1.45 9.84 -7.04
N GLU A 977 2.12 10.46 -6.07
CA GLU A 977 1.45 11.12 -4.93
C GLU A 977 0.60 12.29 -5.39
N SER A 978 1.16 13.20 -6.19
CA SER A 978 0.44 14.38 -6.69
C SER A 978 -0.80 14.02 -7.51
N ALA A 979 -0.69 13.03 -8.40
CA ALA A 979 -1.81 12.52 -9.20
C ALA A 979 -2.89 11.87 -8.35
N ARG A 980 -2.51 11.13 -7.30
CA ARG A 980 -3.46 10.53 -6.35
C ARG A 980 -4.17 11.59 -5.50
N ILE A 981 -3.44 12.59 -5.00
CA ILE A 981 -4.03 13.71 -4.26
C ILE A 981 -5.03 14.46 -5.15
N ALA A 982 -4.65 14.76 -6.38
CA ALA A 982 -5.53 15.42 -7.35
C ALA A 982 -6.80 14.61 -7.63
N GLN A 983 -6.66 13.31 -7.90
CA GLN A 983 -7.80 12.44 -8.15
C GLN A 983 -8.71 12.29 -6.91
N SER A 984 -8.12 12.09 -5.72
CA SER A 984 -8.90 11.90 -4.48
C SER A 984 -9.69 13.13 -4.05
N ASN A 985 -9.21 14.33 -4.38
CA ASN A 985 -9.89 15.59 -4.10
C ASN A 985 -10.65 16.16 -5.30
N ASN A 986 -10.66 15.49 -6.45
CA ASN A 986 -11.25 15.97 -7.71
C ASN A 986 -10.70 17.34 -8.15
N PHE A 987 -9.39 17.54 -8.04
CA PHE A 987 -8.74 18.71 -8.65
C PHE A 987 -8.89 18.67 -10.17
N MET A 988 -8.80 19.83 -10.82
CA MET A 988 -8.89 19.91 -12.28
C MET A 988 -7.69 19.23 -12.95
N GLY A 989 -6.49 19.40 -12.38
CA GLY A 989 -5.28 18.95 -13.06
C GLY A 989 -4.00 19.15 -12.30
N LEU A 990 -2.90 18.82 -12.98
CA LEU A 990 -1.53 18.99 -12.52
C LEU A 990 -0.77 19.96 -13.43
N ILE A 991 0.15 20.71 -12.83
CA ILE A 991 1.17 21.47 -13.55
C ILE A 991 2.51 20.80 -13.28
N CYS A 992 3.15 20.28 -14.33
CA CYS A 992 4.44 19.59 -14.23
C CYS A 992 5.46 20.24 -15.15
N ARG A 993 6.74 20.19 -14.75
CA ARG A 993 7.86 20.70 -15.55
C ARG A 993 7.89 20.11 -16.96
N SER A 994 8.06 20.96 -17.99
CA SER A 994 8.24 20.53 -19.38
C SER A 994 9.40 19.56 -19.54
N SER A 995 10.56 19.88 -18.96
CA SER A 995 11.76 19.04 -18.98
C SER A 995 11.50 17.62 -18.48
N LEU A 996 10.76 17.47 -17.37
CA LEU A 996 10.35 16.16 -16.85
C LEU A 996 9.49 15.38 -17.86
N LEU A 997 8.48 16.04 -18.42
CA LEU A 997 7.57 15.42 -19.39
C LEU A 997 8.30 15.04 -20.69
N ASN A 998 9.32 15.80 -21.09
CA ASN A 998 10.17 15.48 -22.22
C ASN A 998 11.12 14.31 -21.93
N VAL A 999 11.70 14.25 -20.72
CA VAL A 999 12.53 13.12 -20.27
C VAL A 999 11.69 11.84 -20.21
N VAL A 1000 10.44 11.94 -19.78
CA VAL A 1000 9.52 10.80 -19.60
C VAL A 1000 8.14 11.08 -20.22
N PRO A 1001 7.99 10.97 -21.57
CA PRO A 1001 6.73 11.26 -22.25
C PRO A 1001 5.56 10.37 -21.80
N ALA A 1002 5.85 9.14 -21.37
CA ALA A 1002 4.85 8.21 -20.86
C ALA A 1002 4.10 8.72 -19.60
N LEU A 1003 4.65 9.71 -18.88
CA LEU A 1003 3.93 10.38 -17.78
C LEU A 1003 2.70 11.13 -18.28
N VAL A 1004 2.75 11.71 -19.49
CA VAL A 1004 1.63 12.44 -20.09
C VAL A 1004 0.42 11.52 -20.25
N GLU A 1005 0.62 10.37 -20.90
CA GLU A 1005 -0.45 9.37 -21.09
C GLU A 1005 -0.95 8.81 -19.76
N THR A 1006 -0.05 8.60 -18.80
CA THR A 1006 -0.41 8.07 -17.47
C THR A 1006 -1.27 9.05 -16.68
N ILE A 1007 -0.88 10.33 -16.60
CA ILE A 1007 -1.61 11.37 -15.85
C ILE A 1007 -2.96 11.63 -16.52
N LYS A 1008 -2.98 11.79 -17.85
CA LYS A 1008 -4.24 11.98 -18.59
C LYS A 1008 -5.16 10.77 -18.49
N GLY A 1009 -4.62 9.55 -18.48
CA GLY A 1009 -5.38 8.33 -18.23
C GLY A 1009 -6.11 8.29 -16.88
N LEU A 1010 -5.76 9.18 -15.93
CA LEU A 1010 -6.46 9.37 -14.67
C LEU A 1010 -7.61 10.40 -14.75
N GLY A 1011 -7.82 11.03 -15.91
CA GLY A 1011 -8.81 12.08 -16.16
C GLY A 1011 -8.42 13.45 -15.61
N LEU A 1012 -7.11 13.75 -15.59
CA LEU A 1012 -6.56 15.02 -15.08
C LEU A 1012 -6.04 15.88 -16.24
N VAL A 1013 -6.36 17.18 -16.22
CA VAL A 1013 -5.73 18.16 -17.10
C VAL A 1013 -4.25 18.25 -16.78
N LEU A 1014 -3.38 18.19 -17.79
CA LEU A 1014 -1.94 18.34 -17.60
C LEU A 1014 -1.42 19.61 -18.28
N VAL A 1015 -0.79 20.48 -17.51
CA VAL A 1015 -0.13 21.71 -17.99
C VAL A 1015 1.39 21.54 -17.89
N ALA A 1016 2.11 21.88 -18.97
CA ALA A 1016 3.57 21.90 -18.98
C ALA A 1016 4.11 23.24 -18.47
N ASP A 1017 4.98 23.23 -17.46
CA ASP A 1017 5.67 24.42 -16.95
C ASP A 1017 7.03 24.61 -17.62
N THR A 1018 7.13 25.69 -18.41
CA THR A 1018 8.32 26.14 -19.15
C THR A 1018 8.96 27.37 -18.51
N SER A 1019 8.67 27.67 -17.24
CA SER A 1019 9.08 28.92 -16.58
C SER A 1019 10.59 29.16 -16.48
N ASP A 1020 11.41 28.13 -16.64
CA ASP A 1020 12.88 28.22 -16.64
C ASP A 1020 13.50 28.07 -18.06
N GLU A 1021 12.70 28.08 -19.12
CA GLU A 1021 13.15 27.98 -20.52
C GLU A 1021 13.26 29.37 -21.15
N ASP A 1022 14.40 29.72 -21.75
CA ASP A 1022 14.59 31.03 -22.38
C ASP A 1022 13.63 31.21 -23.58
N GLU A 1023 12.79 32.25 -23.55
CA GLU A 1023 12.13 32.75 -24.75
C GLU A 1023 13.20 33.44 -25.62
N GLU A 1024 13.74 32.70 -26.60
CA GLU A 1024 14.64 33.10 -27.71
C GLU A 1024 16.15 32.75 -27.57
N PRO A 1025 16.66 31.83 -28.40
CA PRO A 1025 17.75 32.18 -29.29
C PRO A 1025 17.10 32.78 -30.54
N GLU A 1026 17.14 34.10 -30.70
CA GLU A 1026 16.90 34.70 -32.01
C GLU A 1026 17.74 33.92 -33.03
N ARG A 1027 17.08 33.31 -34.00
CA ARG A 1027 17.70 32.67 -35.17
C ARG A 1027 18.53 33.71 -35.94
N LYS A 1028 19.74 33.99 -35.49
CA LYS A 1028 20.78 34.69 -36.24
C LYS A 1028 21.93 33.69 -36.45
N ASN A 1029 21.92 33.08 -37.64
CA ASN A 1029 22.86 32.08 -38.20
C ASN A 1029 22.61 30.59 -37.89
N PRO A 1030 21.86 29.88 -38.75
CA PRO A 1030 21.69 28.42 -38.67
C PRO A 1030 22.95 27.61 -39.05
N LEU A 1031 24.08 28.26 -39.37
CA LEU A 1031 25.30 27.60 -39.88
C LEU A 1031 26.48 27.61 -38.89
N ALA A 1032 26.36 28.27 -37.72
CA ALA A 1032 27.43 28.34 -36.73
C ALA A 1032 27.17 27.54 -35.44
N ALA A 1033 25.93 27.08 -35.22
CA ALA A 1033 25.53 26.33 -34.02
C ALA A 1033 25.68 24.79 -34.15
N ALA A 1034 26.11 24.30 -35.31
CA ALA A 1034 26.16 22.86 -35.59
C ALA A 1034 27.35 22.13 -34.94
N ASP A 1035 28.37 22.85 -34.45
CA ASP A 1035 29.65 22.23 -34.04
C ASP A 1035 29.86 22.10 -32.51
N THR A 1036 28.95 22.58 -31.65
CA THR A 1036 29.17 22.46 -30.18
C THR A 1036 27.98 22.13 -29.28
N MET A 1037 26.71 22.06 -29.72
CA MET A 1037 25.60 21.81 -28.78
C MET A 1037 24.44 21.01 -29.39
N GLY A 1038 24.53 19.67 -29.37
CA GLY A 1038 23.49 18.77 -29.88
C GLY A 1038 22.53 18.17 -28.84
N VAL A 1039 22.75 18.38 -27.53
CA VAL A 1039 22.07 17.60 -26.46
C VAL A 1039 21.01 18.40 -25.71
N ALA A 1040 21.07 19.74 -25.73
CA ALA A 1040 20.17 20.61 -24.97
C ALA A 1040 18.93 21.10 -25.74
N GLU A 1041 18.73 20.78 -27.02
CA GLU A 1041 17.63 21.37 -27.80
C GLU A 1041 16.31 20.57 -27.72
N TRP A 1042 16.36 19.28 -27.35
CA TRP A 1042 15.19 18.41 -27.32
C TRP A 1042 14.45 18.39 -25.98
N ALA A 1043 15.15 18.61 -24.87
CA ALA A 1043 14.58 18.65 -23.52
C ALA A 1043 13.74 19.93 -23.25
N TYR A 1044 13.85 20.92 -24.14
CA TYR A 1044 13.17 22.23 -24.09
C TYR A 1044 12.12 22.37 -25.21
N ARG A 1045 11.69 21.26 -25.81
CA ARG A 1045 10.55 21.25 -26.74
C ARG A 1045 9.25 21.19 -25.97
N MET A 1046 8.16 21.67 -26.56
CA MET A 1046 6.84 21.47 -25.96
C MET A 1046 6.52 19.97 -25.91
N PRO A 1047 6.15 19.42 -24.74
CA PRO A 1047 5.75 18.02 -24.65
C PRO A 1047 4.46 17.78 -25.45
N ASP A 1048 4.44 16.71 -26.25
CA ASP A 1048 3.24 16.35 -27.01
C ASP A 1048 2.12 15.88 -26.08
N GLY A 1049 0.87 16.23 -26.41
CA GLY A 1049 -0.33 15.71 -25.73
C GLY A 1049 -0.78 16.43 -24.45
N VAL A 1050 -0.05 17.44 -23.99
CA VAL A 1050 -0.45 18.30 -22.85
C VAL A 1050 -1.63 19.22 -23.19
N ASN A 1051 -2.38 19.63 -22.18
CA ASN A 1051 -3.60 20.44 -22.33
C ASN A 1051 -3.36 21.96 -22.22
N GLY A 1052 -2.17 22.37 -21.79
CA GLY A 1052 -1.81 23.78 -21.64
C GLY A 1052 -0.33 23.97 -21.29
N VAL A 1053 0.09 25.22 -21.24
CA VAL A 1053 1.47 25.64 -21.00
C VAL A 1053 1.51 26.81 -20.04
N MET A 1054 2.37 26.73 -19.04
CA MET A 1054 2.82 27.86 -18.22
C MET A 1054 4.16 28.37 -18.76
N LYS A 1055 4.24 29.64 -19.14
CA LYS A 1055 5.42 30.28 -19.73
C LYS A 1055 6.25 31.04 -18.71
N ALA A 1056 7.53 31.27 -19.01
CA ALA A 1056 8.47 32.08 -18.21
C ALA A 1056 8.00 33.52 -17.97
N ASN A 1057 7.25 34.09 -18.92
CA ASN A 1057 6.66 35.42 -18.79
C ASN A 1057 5.38 35.47 -17.92
N GLY A 1058 5.08 34.39 -17.17
CA GLY A 1058 3.95 34.29 -16.24
C GLY A 1058 2.58 34.15 -16.91
N ILE A 1059 2.56 33.71 -18.17
CA ILE A 1059 1.33 33.44 -18.92
C ILE A 1059 0.99 31.95 -18.82
N LEU A 1060 -0.16 31.66 -18.23
CA LEU A 1060 -0.78 30.34 -18.30
C LEU A 1060 -1.78 30.30 -19.46
N ARG A 1061 -1.51 29.46 -20.46
CA ARG A 1061 -2.34 29.28 -21.64
C ARG A 1061 -2.88 27.86 -21.71
N PHE A 1062 -4.18 27.70 -21.87
CA PHE A 1062 -4.81 26.41 -22.18
C PHE A 1062 -4.99 26.25 -23.69
N ASN A 1063 -5.01 25.00 -24.16
CA ASN A 1063 -5.31 24.69 -25.55
C ASN A 1063 -6.79 24.96 -25.86
N ASP A 1064 -7.08 25.31 -27.13
CA ASP A 1064 -8.46 25.58 -27.59
C ASP A 1064 -9.40 24.38 -27.43
N MET A 1065 -8.85 23.15 -27.38
CA MET A 1065 -9.56 21.94 -26.98
C MET A 1065 -8.82 21.21 -25.86
N ILE A 1066 -9.52 20.95 -24.77
CA ILE A 1066 -9.03 20.15 -23.65
C ILE A 1066 -9.57 18.73 -23.80
N ASP A 1067 -8.70 17.82 -24.21
CA ASP A 1067 -8.97 16.38 -24.25
C ASP A 1067 -8.73 15.81 -22.84
N MET A 1068 -9.82 15.36 -22.18
CA MET A 1068 -9.86 14.86 -20.80
C MET A 1068 -9.91 13.33 -20.76
#